data_AF-A0AAD3Y4Y9-F1
#
_entry.id   AF-A0AAD3Y4Y9-F1
#
_cell.length_a   1.000
_cell.length_b   1.000
_cell.length_c   1.000
_cell.angle_alpha   90.00
_cell.angle_beta   90.00
_cell.angle_gamma   90.00
#
_symmetry.space_group_name_H-M   'P 1'
#
loop_
_entity.id
_entity.type
_entity.pdbx_description
1 polymer ?
#
loop_
_entity_poly.entity_id
_entity_poly.type
_entity_poly.pdbx_seq_one_letter_code
_entity_poly.pdbx_strand_id
1 'polypeptide(L)'
;MNSMLLIMPARLGSFGGHPTEDLPAARDATVLSRRCGNVDEEGSADERAERLIEMLYEQMRLQRLEYNLRLRQFASNLKAFQRLLFPTSENFIKYYCYIWQQVPLNFESRVFRLRDQEMMRIPEFVLYNSMTKQKEVFKPKVPGKVGMYVCGVTAYDFSHIGHARAYVAFDVLYRYLKHLGYEVTYVRNFTDVDDKIIKRANELGEDPLSLSSRYCGEFLTDMADLQCLPPDHEPRVSAHMDQIRDMIAQIIQNDCAYTVDGDVYFSVDKSPSYGQLSGRKTEDNRAGERVAVDSRKRNPADFALWKAAKPGEPSWDSPWGSGRPGWHIECSAMSSQYLTFSFDIHGGGMDLIFPHHENELAQSCAACPETNISYWVHNGFVTVNDEKMSKSLGNFFTIREVTKLYHPLALRYFLMGMHYRSPVNYSIEQIELASDAFYYIYEALQSCQDAISSFRERNSPEETQSNSKTARITPAAQDCIKKLQNDFQSKMCDDLHASDLLTGSLKDALRFINNSATMLKKRLQKQQQLALLQSLATVENEVKQVLDVLGLLSDLPYLKVLQQLKDKALARAGMKEEDVLRLIEERALARKSKDFARSDQIRKDLVAKGIALMDDSESTTWRPCVQVPNEQAPNPST
;
A
#
# COMPACT_ATOMS: atom_id res chain seq x y z
N MET A 1 20.41 50.88 29.05
CA MET A 1 19.48 51.99 29.34
C MET A 1 18.09 51.55 28.89
N ASN A 2 17.36 50.90 29.80
CA ASN A 2 16.14 51.40 30.46
C ASN A 2 14.95 51.47 29.47
N SER A 3 14.09 50.46 29.37
CA SER A 3 12.98 50.05 30.26
C SER A 3 11.66 50.80 30.01
N MET A 4 10.58 50.01 29.80
CA MET A 4 9.14 50.30 30.03
C MET A 4 8.47 51.33 29.08
N LEU A 5 7.18 51.27 28.71
CA LEU A 5 5.97 50.63 29.26
C LEU A 5 4.87 50.57 28.18
N LEU A 6 3.86 49.70 28.38
CA LEU A 6 2.64 49.50 27.59
C LEU A 6 1.70 50.73 27.50
N ILE A 7 0.78 50.75 26.52
CA ILE A 7 -0.72 50.81 26.67
C ILE A 7 -1.41 51.05 25.29
N MET A 8 -2.41 50.22 24.97
CA MET A 8 -3.37 50.33 23.83
C MET A 8 -4.52 51.36 24.12
N PRO A 9 -5.66 51.41 23.40
CA PRO A 9 -5.93 51.87 22.02
C PRO A 9 -7.07 52.95 21.96
N ALA A 10 -7.26 53.68 20.85
CA ALA A 10 -8.52 54.40 20.61
C ALA A 10 -8.77 54.73 19.11
N ARG A 11 -10.03 54.58 18.71
CA ARG A 11 -10.61 54.78 17.37
C ARG A 11 -10.85 56.27 17.03
N LEU A 12 -11.21 56.46 15.75
CA LEU A 12 -12.03 57.51 15.13
C LEU A 12 -11.30 58.73 14.56
N GLY A 13 -11.57 59.03 13.28
CA GLY A 13 -11.25 60.33 12.70
C GLY A 13 -11.14 60.33 11.18
N SER A 14 -12.29 60.47 10.51
CA SER A 14 -12.49 60.72 9.09
C SER A 14 -11.64 61.82 8.46
N PHE A 15 -11.19 61.63 7.21
CA PHE A 15 -11.10 62.71 6.23
C PHE A 15 -11.59 62.21 4.86
N GLY A 16 -12.67 62.83 4.40
CA GLY A 16 -13.22 62.65 3.06
C GLY A 16 -12.44 63.46 2.03
N GLY A 17 -12.46 62.94 0.81
CA GLY A 17 -11.92 63.59 -0.39
C GLY A 17 -12.05 62.65 -1.57
N HIS A 18 -13.20 62.70 -2.26
CA HIS A 18 -13.33 62.14 -3.61
C HIS A 18 -12.48 62.98 -4.58
N PRO A 19 -11.78 62.31 -5.51
CA PRO A 19 -12.08 62.55 -6.91
C PRO A 19 -12.54 61.29 -7.62
N THR A 20 -13.56 61.51 -8.43
CA THR A 20 -14.17 60.67 -9.45
C THR A 20 -13.17 60.21 -10.50
N GLU A 21 -13.13 58.91 -10.79
CA GLU A 21 -12.85 58.35 -12.12
C GLU A 21 -13.40 56.92 -12.21
N ASP A 22 -14.09 56.64 -13.32
CA ASP A 22 -15.03 55.55 -13.54
C ASP A 22 -14.42 54.13 -13.47
N LEU A 23 -15.04 53.25 -12.68
CA LEU A 23 -14.83 51.80 -12.77
C LEU A 23 -16.16 51.08 -13.06
N PRO A 24 -16.24 50.15 -14.04
CA PRO A 24 -17.49 49.51 -14.48
C PRO A 24 -18.22 48.66 -13.42
N ALA A 25 -17.60 48.39 -12.27
CA ALA A 25 -18.09 47.47 -11.25
C ALA A 25 -19.23 48.03 -10.37
N ALA A 26 -19.46 49.35 -10.35
CA ALA A 26 -20.50 49.95 -9.50
C ALA A 26 -21.93 49.79 -10.07
N ARG A 27 -22.07 49.49 -11.38
CA ARG A 27 -23.38 49.28 -12.01
C ARG A 27 -23.99 47.91 -11.71
N ASP A 28 -23.17 46.87 -11.53
CA ASP A 28 -23.67 45.50 -11.27
C ASP A 28 -24.09 45.28 -9.81
N ALA A 29 -23.48 45.98 -8.84
CA ALA A 29 -23.87 45.89 -7.43
C ALA A 29 -25.26 46.49 -7.15
N THR A 30 -25.68 47.48 -7.95
CA THR A 30 -26.97 48.17 -7.76
C THR A 30 -28.14 47.41 -8.39
N VAL A 31 -27.87 46.49 -9.33
CA VAL A 31 -28.87 45.63 -9.97
C VAL A 31 -29.19 44.40 -9.10
N LEU A 32 -28.23 43.91 -8.31
CA LEU A 32 -28.43 42.77 -7.40
C LEU A 32 -29.13 43.15 -6.08
N SER A 33 -28.91 44.35 -5.55
CA SER A 33 -29.59 44.81 -4.32
C SER A 33 -31.11 44.98 -4.50
N ARG A 34 -31.61 45.13 -5.73
CA ARG A 34 -33.05 45.22 -6.03
C ARG A 34 -33.73 43.85 -6.20
N ARG A 35 -32.97 42.75 -6.24
CA ARG A 35 -33.51 41.38 -6.30
C ARG A 35 -33.57 40.66 -4.94
N CYS A 36 -32.99 41.25 -3.89
CA CYS A 36 -32.89 40.61 -2.57
C CYS A 36 -33.89 41.16 -1.53
N GLY A 37 -34.84 42.02 -1.92
CA GLY A 37 -35.87 42.55 -1.03
C GLY A 37 -37.24 41.99 -1.39
N ASN A 38 -37.48 40.73 -1.03
CA ASN A 38 -38.78 40.10 -0.74
C ASN A 38 -38.57 38.57 -0.75
N VAL A 39 -38.34 37.99 0.42
CA VAL A 39 -38.38 36.54 0.60
C VAL A 39 -39.82 36.21 0.99
N ASP A 40 -40.63 35.80 0.02
CA ASP A 40 -41.93 35.18 0.29
C ASP A 40 -41.69 33.79 0.91
N GLU A 41 -42.50 33.42 1.92
CA GLU A 41 -42.32 32.27 2.82
C GLU A 41 -42.63 30.88 2.23
N GLU A 42 -42.58 30.69 0.90
CA GLU A 42 -42.91 29.39 0.29
C GLU A 42 -41.68 28.70 -0.31
N GLY A 43 -41.24 27.61 0.35
CA GLY A 43 -40.15 26.73 -0.09
C GLY A 43 -39.73 25.73 1.01
N SER A 44 -39.36 24.50 0.63
CA SER A 44 -38.98 23.41 1.55
C SER A 44 -37.67 23.72 2.31
N ALA A 45 -37.41 23.03 3.43
CA ALA A 45 -36.21 23.27 4.25
C ALA A 45 -34.89 23.03 3.47
N ASP A 46 -34.87 22.10 2.52
CA ASP A 46 -33.71 21.81 1.68
C ASP A 46 -33.42 22.95 0.68
N GLU A 47 -34.45 23.54 0.06
CA GLU A 47 -34.26 24.68 -0.83
C GLU A 47 -33.77 25.93 -0.11
N ARG A 48 -34.06 26.07 1.18
CA ARG A 48 -33.51 27.16 2.02
C ARG A 48 -32.05 26.90 2.37
N ALA A 49 -31.68 25.64 2.63
CA ALA A 49 -30.31 25.25 2.92
C ALA A 49 -29.39 25.43 1.70
N GLU A 50 -29.85 25.06 0.50
CA GLU A 50 -29.08 25.26 -0.74
C GLU A 50 -28.84 26.74 -1.04
N ARG A 51 -29.87 27.60 -0.86
CA ARG A 51 -29.72 29.06 -1.06
C ARG A 51 -28.79 29.70 -0.02
N LEU A 52 -28.78 29.20 1.22
CA LEU A 52 -27.84 29.63 2.26
C LEU A 52 -26.40 29.23 1.93
N ILE A 53 -26.19 28.03 1.38
CA ILE A 53 -24.88 27.55 0.93
C ILE A 53 -24.37 28.40 -0.25
N GLU A 54 -25.21 28.72 -1.22
CA GLU A 54 -24.84 29.61 -2.33
C GLU A 54 -24.48 31.02 -1.86
N MET A 55 -25.25 31.58 -0.91
CA MET A 55 -24.94 32.87 -0.30
C MET A 55 -23.59 32.85 0.43
N LEU A 56 -23.30 31.83 1.23
CA LEU A 56 -22.02 31.69 1.93
C LEU A 56 -20.87 31.54 0.94
N TYR A 57 -21.07 30.81 -0.16
CA TYR A 57 -20.08 30.61 -1.19
C TYR A 57 -19.72 31.92 -1.91
N GLU A 58 -20.72 32.74 -2.26
CA GLU A 58 -20.48 34.05 -2.88
C GLU A 58 -19.87 35.05 -1.89
N GLN A 59 -20.25 34.99 -0.62
CA GLN A 59 -19.64 35.84 0.41
C GLN A 59 -18.15 35.52 0.61
N MET A 60 -17.78 34.23 0.60
CA MET A 60 -16.38 33.79 0.64
C MET A 60 -15.62 34.18 -0.63
N ARG A 61 -16.26 34.13 -1.81
CA ARG A 61 -15.67 34.56 -3.09
C ARG A 61 -15.34 36.05 -3.08
N LEU A 62 -16.24 36.89 -2.58
CA LEU A 62 -16.04 38.34 -2.47
C LEU A 62 -14.92 38.69 -1.47
N GLN A 63 -14.88 38.04 -0.31
CA GLN A 63 -13.78 38.21 0.66
C GLN A 63 -12.41 37.81 0.07
N ARG A 64 -12.36 36.76 -0.75
CA ARG A 64 -11.15 36.33 -1.46
C ARG A 64 -10.71 37.35 -2.52
N LEU A 65 -11.66 38.00 -3.21
CA LEU A 65 -11.36 39.04 -4.19
C LEU A 65 -10.78 40.30 -3.51
N GLU A 66 -11.36 40.70 -2.38
CA GLU A 66 -10.89 41.84 -1.59
C GLU A 66 -9.49 41.60 -0.99
N TYR A 67 -9.22 40.39 -0.49
CA TYR A 67 -7.90 39.98 0.00
C TYR A 67 -6.83 40.03 -1.10
N ASN A 68 -7.16 39.58 -2.31
CA ASN A 68 -6.24 39.62 -3.45
C ASN A 68 -5.96 41.04 -3.95
N LEU A 69 -6.94 41.95 -3.89
CA LEU A 69 -6.75 43.36 -4.20
C LEU A 69 -5.83 44.04 -3.16
N ARG A 70 -6.00 43.74 -1.86
CA ARG A 70 -5.12 44.24 -0.79
C ARG A 70 -3.68 43.73 -0.92
N LEU A 71 -3.48 42.47 -1.32
CA LEU A 71 -2.16 41.90 -1.59
C LEU A 71 -1.46 42.56 -2.79
N ARG A 72 -2.21 42.89 -3.86
CA ARG A 72 -1.67 43.62 -5.02
C ARG A 72 -1.28 45.06 -4.66
N GLN A 73 -2.09 45.73 -3.85
CA GLN A 73 -1.78 47.06 -3.31
C GLN A 73 -0.52 47.02 -2.43
N PHE A 74 -0.39 46.01 -1.57
CA PHE A 74 0.77 45.80 -0.70
C PHE A 74 2.05 45.51 -1.50
N ALA A 75 1.99 44.65 -2.52
CA ALA A 75 3.14 44.34 -3.39
C ALA A 75 3.57 45.54 -4.26
N SER A 76 2.62 46.39 -4.68
CA SER A 76 2.91 47.65 -5.40
C SER A 76 3.62 48.65 -4.48
N ASN A 77 3.13 48.81 -3.26
CA ASN A 77 3.74 49.68 -2.25
C ASN A 77 5.14 49.19 -1.84
N LEU A 78 5.36 47.88 -1.74
CA LEU A 78 6.68 47.29 -1.44
C LEU A 78 7.71 47.59 -2.54
N LYS A 79 7.31 47.51 -3.82
CA LYS A 79 8.19 47.84 -4.97
C LYS A 79 8.51 49.33 -5.05
N ALA A 80 7.58 50.21 -4.65
CA ALA A 80 7.82 51.64 -4.55
C ALA A 80 8.78 51.97 -3.38
N PHE A 81 8.63 51.29 -2.23
CA PHE A 81 9.50 51.45 -1.05
C PHE A 81 10.92 50.93 -1.31
N GLN A 82 11.06 49.84 -2.06
CA GLN A 82 12.34 49.19 -2.40
C GLN A 82 13.26 50.10 -3.25
N ARG A 83 12.70 51.04 -4.01
CA ARG A 83 13.48 52.01 -4.81
C ARG A 83 13.92 53.24 -4.04
N LEU A 84 13.28 53.57 -2.91
CA LEU A 84 13.50 54.83 -2.21
C LEU A 84 14.57 54.76 -1.10
N LEU A 85 14.85 53.57 -0.53
CA LEU A 85 15.65 53.46 0.70
C LEU A 85 16.97 52.68 0.59
N PHE A 86 17.23 51.91 -0.47
CA PHE A 86 18.44 51.06 -0.55
C PHE A 86 19.05 51.00 -1.97
N PRO A 87 19.96 51.92 -2.33
CA PRO A 87 20.54 51.96 -3.68
C PRO A 87 21.67 50.94 -3.95
N THR A 88 22.12 50.16 -2.96
CA THR A 88 23.17 49.13 -3.15
C THR A 88 22.88 47.80 -2.41
N SER A 89 23.39 46.70 -2.98
CA SER A 89 23.00 45.31 -2.67
C SER A 89 23.46 44.75 -1.32
N GLU A 90 24.47 45.34 -0.67
CA GLU A 90 25.00 44.83 0.62
C GLU A 90 24.08 45.10 1.82
N ASN A 91 23.33 46.22 1.82
CA ASN A 91 22.41 46.55 2.91
C ASN A 91 21.11 45.74 2.88
N PHE A 92 20.74 45.19 1.71
CA PHE A 92 19.59 44.30 1.55
C PHE A 92 19.82 42.95 2.26
N ILE A 93 21.03 42.39 2.16
CA ILE A 93 21.36 41.08 2.74
C ILE A 93 21.33 41.14 4.28
N LYS A 94 21.86 42.20 4.89
CA LYS A 94 21.83 42.35 6.36
C LYS A 94 20.41 42.53 6.92
N TYR A 95 19.54 43.24 6.21
CA TYR A 95 18.14 43.42 6.64
C TYR A 95 17.29 42.16 6.40
N TYR A 96 17.55 41.42 5.31
CA TYR A 96 16.89 40.16 5.00
C TYR A 96 17.22 39.07 6.04
N CYS A 97 18.49 38.96 6.47
CA CYS A 97 18.90 38.04 7.53
C CYS A 97 18.27 38.38 8.89
N TYR A 98 18.05 39.66 9.20
CA TYR A 98 17.42 40.09 10.46
C TYR A 98 15.92 39.76 10.51
N ILE A 99 15.21 39.88 9.39
CA ILE A 99 13.79 39.48 9.30
C ILE A 99 13.65 37.95 9.27
N TRP A 100 14.55 37.23 8.59
CA TRP A 100 14.48 35.76 8.49
C TRP A 100 14.70 35.03 9.82
N GLN A 101 15.40 35.62 10.78
CA GLN A 101 15.57 35.04 12.12
C GLN A 101 14.35 35.24 13.03
N GLN A 102 13.34 36.02 12.61
CA GLN A 102 12.15 36.35 13.40
C GLN A 102 10.87 35.69 12.84
N VAL A 103 10.95 34.88 11.78
CA VAL A 103 9.79 34.17 11.20
C VAL A 103 9.73 32.75 11.79
N PRO A 104 8.64 32.36 12.47
CA PRO A 104 8.50 30.99 12.99
C PRO A 104 8.52 29.97 11.85
N LEU A 105 9.33 28.92 12.00
CA LEU A 105 9.58 27.79 11.07
C LEU A 105 8.34 27.02 10.56
N ASN A 106 7.12 27.39 10.98
CA ASN A 106 5.87 26.74 10.60
C ASN A 106 5.06 27.48 9.53
N PHE A 107 5.58 28.54 8.92
CA PHE A 107 4.80 29.36 7.96
C PHE A 107 5.11 29.10 6.47
N GLU A 108 6.23 28.47 6.13
CA GLU A 108 6.58 28.16 4.73
C GLU A 108 5.92 26.89 4.18
N SER A 109 5.43 25.97 5.02
CA SER A 109 4.80 24.72 4.57
C SER A 109 3.37 24.88 4.03
N ARG A 110 2.75 26.05 4.19
CA ARG A 110 1.34 26.30 3.78
C ARG A 110 1.12 27.31 2.66
N VAL A 111 2.09 28.15 2.29
CA VAL A 111 1.81 29.30 1.39
C VAL A 111 2.40 29.17 -0.02
N PHE A 112 3.32 28.23 -0.29
CA PHE A 112 3.85 28.02 -1.64
C PHE A 112 3.04 27.04 -2.52
N ARG A 113 1.88 26.59 -2.06
CA ARG A 113 1.02 25.63 -2.78
C ARG A 113 -0.19 26.25 -3.49
N LEU A 114 -0.17 27.56 -3.73
CA LEU A 114 -1.29 28.28 -4.36
C LEU A 114 -0.79 29.20 -5.48
N ARG A 115 -0.35 28.61 -6.59
CA ARG A 115 -0.31 29.25 -7.90
C ARG A 115 -0.59 28.20 -8.98
N ASP A 116 -1.77 28.32 -9.58
CA ASP A 116 -2.24 27.72 -10.84
C ASP A 116 -2.03 26.22 -11.05
N GLN A 117 -2.85 25.42 -10.37
CA GLN A 117 -3.40 24.18 -10.94
C GLN A 117 -4.86 24.09 -10.49
N GLU A 118 -5.75 23.69 -11.38
CA GLU A 118 -7.08 23.16 -11.02
C GLU A 118 -6.90 22.28 -9.78
N MET A 119 -7.54 22.61 -8.65
CA MET A 119 -7.49 21.75 -7.47
C MET A 119 -8.10 20.41 -7.89
N MET A 120 -7.28 19.45 -8.31
CA MET A 120 -7.61 18.04 -8.20
C MET A 120 -7.93 17.84 -6.73
N ARG A 121 -9.22 17.78 -6.40
CA ARG A 121 -9.66 17.25 -5.12
C ARG A 121 -8.99 15.88 -5.04
N ILE A 122 -8.16 15.68 -4.02
CA ILE A 122 -7.64 14.35 -3.74
C ILE A 122 -8.89 13.46 -3.61
N PRO A 123 -9.06 12.43 -4.47
CA PRO A 123 -10.21 11.56 -4.39
C PRO A 123 -10.26 10.96 -3.00
N GLU A 124 -11.46 10.89 -2.43
CA GLU A 124 -11.65 10.29 -1.12
C GLU A 124 -11.16 8.84 -1.15
N PHE A 125 -10.37 8.45 -0.15
CA PHE A 125 -9.95 7.06 -0.01
C PHE A 125 -11.18 6.24 0.40
N VAL A 126 -11.52 5.23 -0.38
CA VAL A 126 -12.61 4.30 -0.11
C VAL A 126 -12.06 2.90 0.10
N LEU A 127 -12.69 2.15 1.00
CA LEU A 127 -12.38 0.74 1.25
C LEU A 127 -13.66 -0.07 1.23
N TYR A 128 -13.59 -1.29 0.68
CA TYR A 128 -14.71 -2.21 0.82
C TYR A 128 -14.79 -2.76 2.24
N ASN A 129 -15.92 -2.51 2.88
CA ASN A 129 -16.19 -2.99 4.22
C ASN A 129 -17.03 -4.26 4.15
N SER A 130 -16.46 -5.35 4.65
CA SER A 130 -17.10 -6.67 4.62
C SER A 130 -18.35 -6.74 5.49
N MET A 131 -18.41 -5.92 6.55
CA MET A 131 -19.59 -5.77 7.41
C MET A 131 -20.80 -5.24 6.64
N THR A 132 -20.61 -4.18 5.85
CA THR A 132 -21.70 -3.50 5.14
C THR A 132 -21.84 -3.94 3.68
N LYS A 133 -20.86 -4.70 3.17
CA LYS A 133 -20.78 -5.25 1.81
C LYS A 133 -20.73 -4.19 0.72
N GLN A 134 -20.19 -3.00 1.02
CA GLN A 134 -20.08 -1.87 0.10
C GLN A 134 -18.73 -1.17 0.25
N LYS A 135 -18.34 -0.39 -0.77
CA LYS A 135 -17.21 0.55 -0.67
C LYS A 135 -17.66 1.77 0.13
N GLU A 136 -16.86 2.16 1.11
CA GLU A 136 -17.16 3.26 2.02
C GLU A 136 -15.98 4.21 2.09
N VAL A 137 -16.26 5.51 2.20
CA VAL A 137 -15.21 6.52 2.46
C VAL A 137 -14.54 6.19 3.79
N PHE A 138 -13.22 6.01 3.75
CA PHE A 138 -12.41 5.74 4.93
C PHE A 138 -12.35 6.99 5.80
N LYS A 139 -12.83 6.85 7.04
CA LYS A 139 -12.84 7.89 8.06
C LYS A 139 -12.24 7.32 9.33
N PRO A 140 -11.03 7.73 9.72
CA PRO A 140 -10.46 7.27 10.97
C PRO A 140 -11.27 7.79 12.16
N LYS A 141 -11.34 7.00 13.23
CA LYS A 141 -11.94 7.37 14.51
C LYS A 141 -11.25 8.58 15.12
N VAL A 142 -9.93 8.65 14.99
CA VAL A 142 -9.11 9.79 15.42
C VAL A 142 -8.51 10.47 14.18
N PRO A 143 -8.81 11.74 13.91
CA PRO A 143 -8.27 12.42 12.73
C PRO A 143 -6.75 12.31 12.62
N GLY A 144 -6.27 11.79 11.49
CA GLY A 144 -4.84 11.62 11.21
C GLY A 144 -4.20 10.36 11.80
N LYS A 145 -4.94 9.53 12.56
CA LYS A 145 -4.42 8.27 13.15
C LYS A 145 -5.25 7.07 12.72
N VAL A 146 -4.62 5.92 12.57
CA VAL A 146 -5.30 4.66 12.19
C VAL A 146 -4.82 3.50 13.06
N GLY A 147 -5.73 2.85 13.77
CA GLY A 147 -5.50 1.56 14.42
C GLY A 147 -5.88 0.42 13.48
N MET A 148 -4.90 -0.42 13.12
CA MET A 148 -5.10 -1.54 12.21
C MET A 148 -4.63 -2.85 12.83
N TYR A 149 -5.53 -3.82 12.97
CA TYR A 149 -5.21 -5.20 13.39
C TYR A 149 -5.36 -6.15 12.20
N VAL A 150 -4.38 -7.02 11.96
CA VAL A 150 -4.46 -8.07 10.93
C VAL A 150 -4.13 -9.41 11.56
N CYS A 151 -5.01 -10.41 11.38
CA CYS A 151 -4.78 -11.74 11.93
C CYS A 151 -3.50 -12.40 11.39
N GLY A 152 -2.71 -12.91 12.32
CA GLY A 152 -1.43 -13.56 12.10
C GLY A 152 -1.51 -15.00 11.63
N VAL A 153 -0.34 -15.63 11.51
CA VAL A 153 -0.23 -17.05 11.19
C VAL A 153 -0.25 -17.93 12.44
N THR A 154 -0.80 -19.14 12.31
CA THR A 154 -0.47 -20.23 13.23
C THR A 154 0.93 -20.75 12.91
N ALA A 155 1.88 -20.51 13.81
CA ALA A 155 3.29 -20.80 13.58
C ALA A 155 3.62 -22.28 13.83
N TYR A 156 3.10 -23.20 13.01
CA TYR A 156 3.39 -24.64 13.12
C TYR A 156 4.20 -25.19 11.95
N ASP A 157 4.33 -24.45 10.86
CA ASP A 157 5.00 -24.86 9.63
C ASP A 157 5.40 -23.65 8.78
N PHE A 158 6.11 -23.88 7.67
CA PHE A 158 6.45 -22.83 6.71
C PHE A 158 5.23 -22.17 6.07
N SER A 159 5.35 -20.87 5.80
CA SER A 159 4.29 -20.12 5.16
C SER A 159 4.16 -20.43 3.67
N HIS A 160 2.94 -20.38 3.19
CA HIS A 160 2.60 -20.63 1.79
C HIS A 160 2.15 -19.37 1.06
N ILE A 161 2.01 -19.48 -0.26
CA ILE A 161 1.64 -18.32 -1.10
C ILE A 161 0.29 -17.70 -0.75
N GLY A 162 -0.60 -18.44 -0.06
CA GLY A 162 -1.83 -17.90 0.51
C GLY A 162 -1.56 -16.91 1.65
N HIS A 163 -0.62 -17.23 2.54
CA HIS A 163 -0.14 -16.27 3.55
C HIS A 163 0.52 -15.07 2.88
N ALA A 164 1.37 -15.29 1.87
CA ALA A 164 2.01 -14.20 1.13
C ALA A 164 0.97 -13.24 0.53
N ARG A 165 -0.11 -13.76 -0.08
CA ARG A 165 -1.21 -12.94 -0.62
C ARG A 165 -1.81 -12.03 0.44
N ALA A 166 -2.13 -12.58 1.62
CA ALA A 166 -2.72 -11.80 2.70
C ALA A 166 -1.77 -10.68 3.14
N TYR A 167 -0.53 -11.02 3.50
CA TYR A 167 0.38 -10.04 4.08
C TYR A 167 0.91 -9.02 3.05
N VAL A 168 1.03 -9.37 1.77
CA VAL A 168 1.32 -8.39 0.71
C VAL A 168 0.14 -7.42 0.54
N ALA A 169 -1.12 -7.89 0.56
CA ALA A 169 -2.28 -7.02 0.46
C ALA A 169 -2.35 -6.01 1.62
N PHE A 170 -2.16 -6.48 2.86
CA PHE A 170 -2.17 -5.60 4.03
C PHE A 170 -0.93 -4.71 4.14
N ASP A 171 0.23 -5.14 3.61
CA ASP A 171 1.40 -4.28 3.49
C ASP A 171 1.15 -3.13 2.49
N VAL A 172 0.49 -3.39 1.36
CA VAL A 172 0.10 -2.32 0.41
C VAL A 172 -0.88 -1.34 1.07
N LEU A 173 -1.87 -1.84 1.82
CA LEU A 173 -2.77 -0.98 2.60
C LEU A 173 -2.00 -0.13 3.62
N TYR A 174 -1.10 -0.76 4.39
CA TYR A 174 -0.28 -0.07 5.39
C TYR A 174 0.58 1.04 4.77
N ARG A 175 1.30 0.72 3.68
CA ARG A 175 2.12 1.67 2.92
C ARG A 175 1.29 2.80 2.35
N TYR A 176 0.09 2.51 1.82
CA TYR A 176 -0.77 3.53 1.24
C TYR A 176 -1.37 4.46 2.30
N LEU A 177 -1.79 3.94 3.46
CA LEU A 177 -2.22 4.77 4.58
C LEU A 177 -1.11 5.74 5.04
N LYS A 178 0.14 5.26 5.13
CA LYS A 178 1.31 6.10 5.42
C LYS A 178 1.58 7.12 4.32
N HIS A 179 1.42 6.73 3.05
CA HIS A 179 1.53 7.64 1.90
C HIS A 179 0.51 8.78 1.96
N LEU A 180 -0.72 8.49 2.41
CA LEU A 180 -1.77 9.49 2.64
C LEU A 180 -1.48 10.41 3.86
N GLY A 181 -0.43 10.13 4.63
CA GLY A 181 0.02 10.93 5.76
C GLY A 181 -0.60 10.52 7.11
N TYR A 182 -1.22 9.34 7.20
CA TYR A 182 -1.72 8.81 8.47
C TYR A 182 -0.57 8.30 9.36
N GLU A 183 -0.69 8.55 10.66
CA GLU A 183 0.04 7.83 11.71
C GLU A 183 -0.69 6.51 11.95
N VAL A 184 -0.10 5.38 11.55
CA VAL A 184 -0.74 4.08 11.63
C VAL A 184 -0.10 3.25 12.74
N THR A 185 -0.91 2.75 13.67
CA THR A 185 -0.53 1.68 14.61
C THR A 185 -0.99 0.35 14.02
N TYR A 186 -0.05 -0.41 13.46
CA TYR A 186 -0.28 -1.70 12.85
C TYR A 186 0.08 -2.84 13.81
N VAL A 187 -0.88 -3.71 14.09
CA VAL A 187 -0.73 -4.89 14.96
C VAL A 187 -1.00 -6.16 14.15
N ARG A 188 -0.13 -7.17 14.27
CA ARG A 188 -0.34 -8.51 13.71
C ARG A 188 0.15 -9.57 14.68
N ASN A 189 -0.72 -10.44 15.16
CA ASN A 189 -0.33 -11.43 16.16
C ASN A 189 0.50 -12.59 15.58
N PHE A 190 1.00 -13.43 16.46
CA PHE A 190 1.39 -14.81 16.19
C PHE A 190 0.55 -15.74 17.04
N THR A 191 -0.17 -16.65 16.39
CA THR A 191 -0.79 -17.79 17.08
C THR A 191 0.29 -18.83 17.34
N ASP A 192 0.93 -18.74 18.51
CA ASP A 192 2.04 -19.61 18.93
C ASP A 192 1.60 -20.70 19.93
N VAL A 193 0.30 -20.79 20.20
CA VAL A 193 -0.39 -21.83 20.98
C VAL A 193 -1.63 -22.29 20.22
N ASP A 194 -1.64 -23.52 19.69
CA ASP A 194 -2.79 -24.10 18.96
C ASP A 194 -2.69 -25.63 18.89
N ASP A 195 -3.82 -26.30 18.63
CA ASP A 195 -3.89 -27.76 18.40
C ASP A 195 -2.94 -28.22 17.29
N LYS A 196 -2.78 -27.43 16.21
CA LYS A 196 -1.88 -27.76 15.10
C LYS A 196 -0.41 -27.72 15.52
N ILE A 197 -0.05 -26.78 16.38
CA ILE A 197 1.32 -26.64 16.91
C ILE A 197 1.63 -27.85 17.79
N ILE A 198 0.75 -28.16 18.74
CA ILE A 198 0.89 -29.30 19.64
C ILE A 198 1.02 -30.61 18.84
N LYS A 199 0.13 -30.82 17.88
CA LYS A 199 0.18 -32.00 17.01
C LYS A 199 1.51 -32.10 16.27
N ARG A 200 1.96 -31.00 15.66
CA ARG A 200 3.20 -30.98 14.88
C ARG A 200 4.44 -31.16 15.75
N ALA A 201 4.46 -30.57 16.94
CA ALA A 201 5.52 -30.73 17.92
C ALA A 201 5.65 -32.18 18.39
N ASN A 202 4.52 -32.85 18.66
CA ASN A 202 4.50 -34.27 18.99
C ASN A 202 5.00 -35.15 17.84
N GLU A 203 4.65 -34.85 16.59
CA GLU A 203 5.16 -35.56 15.41
C GLU A 203 6.69 -35.46 15.27
N LEU A 204 7.27 -34.32 15.68
CA LEU A 204 8.72 -34.06 15.57
C LEU A 204 9.50 -34.39 16.85
N GLY A 205 8.82 -34.68 17.96
CA GLY A 205 9.46 -34.85 19.26
C GLY A 205 10.09 -33.57 19.82
N GLU A 206 9.52 -32.40 19.48
CA GLU A 206 9.99 -31.08 19.90
C GLU A 206 9.02 -30.46 20.93
N ASP A 207 9.50 -29.48 21.71
CA ASP A 207 8.64 -28.65 22.56
C ASP A 207 7.75 -27.71 21.70
N PRO A 208 6.42 -27.63 21.95
CA PRO A 208 5.51 -26.81 21.15
C PRO A 208 5.88 -25.32 21.06
N LEU A 209 6.32 -24.69 22.14
CA LEU A 209 6.67 -23.26 22.16
C LEU A 209 8.00 -22.99 21.45
N SER A 210 8.92 -23.93 21.52
CA SER A 210 10.17 -23.90 20.78
C SER A 210 9.92 -24.04 19.28
N LEU A 211 9.05 -24.97 18.88
CA LEU A 211 8.63 -25.15 17.49
C LEU A 211 7.96 -23.89 16.95
N SER A 212 7.00 -23.32 17.69
CA SER A 212 6.28 -22.14 17.23
C SER A 212 7.17 -20.90 17.18
N SER A 213 8.08 -20.74 18.13
CA SER A 213 9.08 -19.68 18.10
C SER A 213 10.00 -19.76 16.88
N ARG A 214 10.43 -20.97 16.50
CA ARG A 214 11.20 -21.20 15.27
C ARG A 214 10.40 -20.75 14.04
N TYR A 215 9.16 -21.22 13.88
CA TYR A 215 8.34 -20.86 12.71
C TYR A 215 7.89 -19.38 12.70
N CYS A 216 7.80 -18.71 13.84
CA CYS A 216 7.67 -17.24 13.88
C CYS A 216 8.88 -16.57 13.20
N GLY A 217 10.10 -17.02 13.52
CA GLY A 217 11.32 -16.52 12.88
C GLY A 217 11.38 -16.82 11.38
N GLU A 218 10.97 -18.03 10.98
CA GLU A 218 10.91 -18.40 9.56
C GLU A 218 9.90 -17.52 8.79
N PHE A 219 8.73 -17.25 9.40
CA PHE A 219 7.74 -16.35 8.84
C PHE A 219 8.26 -14.92 8.67
N LEU A 220 8.96 -14.38 9.67
CA LEU A 220 9.55 -13.03 9.58
C LEU A 220 10.58 -12.94 8.44
N THR A 221 11.36 -14.01 8.24
CA THR A 221 12.28 -14.11 7.09
C THR A 221 11.52 -14.06 5.77
N ASP A 222 10.45 -14.85 5.65
CA ASP A 222 9.62 -14.87 4.43
C ASP A 222 8.95 -13.51 4.15
N MET A 223 8.51 -12.80 5.20
CA MET A 223 7.91 -11.46 5.08
C MET A 223 8.94 -10.40 4.68
N ALA A 224 10.17 -10.50 5.19
CA ALA A 224 11.26 -9.61 4.82
C ALA A 224 11.68 -9.82 3.36
N ASP A 225 11.77 -11.07 2.89
CA ASP A 225 12.03 -11.40 1.48
C ASP A 225 10.98 -10.80 0.55
N LEU A 226 9.71 -10.79 0.97
CA LEU A 226 8.59 -10.17 0.25
C LEU A 226 8.50 -8.63 0.44
N GLN A 227 9.45 -8.02 1.13
CA GLN A 227 9.48 -6.60 1.49
C GLN A 227 8.21 -6.09 2.19
N CYS A 228 7.54 -6.95 2.95
CA CYS A 228 6.48 -6.52 3.86
C CYS A 228 7.10 -5.73 5.02
N LEU A 229 6.58 -4.54 5.31
CA LEU A 229 7.00 -3.76 6.47
C LEU A 229 6.61 -4.48 7.77
N PRO A 230 7.46 -4.41 8.81
CA PRO A 230 7.10 -4.95 10.11
C PRO A 230 5.92 -4.17 10.70
N PRO A 231 4.97 -4.85 11.36
CA PRO A 231 3.98 -4.20 12.23
C PRO A 231 4.66 -3.44 13.38
N ASP A 232 3.97 -2.47 13.95
CA ASP A 232 4.41 -1.76 15.17
C ASP A 232 4.39 -2.70 16.39
N HIS A 233 3.46 -3.67 16.39
CA HIS A 233 3.35 -4.70 17.42
C HIS A 233 3.08 -6.09 16.84
N GLU A 234 3.81 -7.09 17.33
CA GLU A 234 3.64 -8.50 16.97
C GLU A 234 3.37 -9.40 18.18
N PRO A 235 2.18 -9.28 18.81
CA PRO A 235 1.90 -9.99 20.06
C PRO A 235 1.78 -11.49 19.85
N ARG A 236 2.26 -12.25 20.84
CA ARG A 236 2.20 -13.72 20.89
C ARG A 236 1.16 -14.19 21.88
N VAL A 237 0.38 -15.21 21.53
CA VAL A 237 -0.66 -15.77 22.42
C VAL A 237 -0.07 -16.20 23.76
N SER A 238 1.08 -16.90 23.74
CA SER A 238 1.78 -17.35 24.95
C SER A 238 2.16 -16.22 25.91
N ALA A 239 2.30 -14.99 25.42
CA ALA A 239 2.67 -13.80 26.19
C ALA A 239 1.46 -12.94 26.62
N HIS A 240 0.22 -13.32 26.24
CA HIS A 240 -1.00 -12.53 26.51
C HIS A 240 -2.08 -13.33 27.26
N MET A 241 -1.67 -14.34 28.02
CA MET A 241 -2.58 -15.21 28.77
C MET A 241 -3.38 -14.46 29.83
N ASP A 242 -2.82 -13.41 30.45
CA ASP A 242 -3.55 -12.56 31.41
C ASP A 242 -4.73 -11.86 30.73
N GLN A 243 -4.49 -11.17 29.61
CA GLN A 243 -5.52 -10.45 28.87
C GLN A 243 -6.61 -11.40 28.35
N ILE A 244 -6.21 -12.61 27.92
CA ILE A 244 -7.14 -13.65 27.51
C ILE A 244 -8.02 -14.07 28.70
N ARG A 245 -7.44 -14.38 29.86
CA ARG A 245 -8.21 -14.77 31.06
C ARG A 245 -9.16 -13.66 31.50
N ASP A 246 -8.70 -12.42 31.50
CA ASP A 246 -9.51 -11.26 31.88
C ASP A 246 -10.71 -11.09 30.95
N MET A 247 -10.50 -11.22 29.63
CA MET A 247 -11.59 -11.15 28.67
C MET A 247 -12.60 -12.29 28.85
N ILE A 248 -12.14 -13.52 29.05
CA ILE A 248 -13.04 -14.66 29.30
C ILE A 248 -13.84 -14.44 30.59
N ALA A 249 -13.20 -13.94 31.65
CA ALA A 249 -13.88 -13.62 32.90
C ALA A 249 -14.98 -12.55 32.69
N GLN A 250 -14.73 -11.52 31.88
CA GLN A 250 -15.72 -10.51 31.51
C GLN A 250 -16.89 -11.11 30.72
N ILE A 251 -16.63 -11.97 29.73
CA ILE A 251 -17.68 -12.63 28.94
C ILE A 251 -18.57 -13.52 29.84
N ILE A 252 -17.97 -14.23 30.81
CA ILE A 252 -18.72 -15.02 31.80
C ILE A 252 -19.56 -14.10 32.70
N GLN A 253 -18.96 -13.01 33.19
CA GLN A 253 -19.65 -12.03 34.04
C GLN A 253 -20.88 -11.43 33.35
N ASN A 254 -20.82 -11.27 32.02
CA ASN A 254 -21.91 -10.77 31.19
C ASN A 254 -22.91 -11.86 30.75
N ASP A 255 -22.84 -13.07 31.33
CA ASP A 255 -23.73 -14.21 31.04
C ASP A 255 -23.72 -14.66 29.56
N CYS A 256 -22.57 -14.47 28.89
CA CYS A 256 -22.34 -14.87 27.49
C CYS A 256 -21.49 -16.14 27.33
N ALA A 257 -21.01 -16.72 28.43
CA ALA A 257 -20.21 -17.95 28.41
C ALA A 257 -20.55 -18.88 29.58
N TYR A 258 -20.21 -20.15 29.46
CA TYR A 258 -20.44 -21.16 30.48
C TYR A 258 -19.29 -22.18 30.56
N THR A 259 -19.09 -22.75 31.75
CA THR A 259 -18.08 -23.78 32.02
C THR A 259 -18.67 -25.18 31.92
N VAL A 260 -17.91 -26.13 31.37
CA VAL A 260 -18.22 -27.57 31.40
C VAL A 260 -16.91 -28.35 31.50
N ASP A 261 -16.72 -29.13 32.56
CA ASP A 261 -15.56 -30.02 32.75
C ASP A 261 -14.18 -29.35 32.54
N GLY A 262 -14.06 -28.08 32.91
CA GLY A 262 -12.84 -27.26 32.75
C GLY A 262 -12.71 -26.54 31.41
N ASP A 263 -13.54 -26.88 30.42
CA ASP A 263 -13.71 -26.07 29.20
C ASP A 263 -14.59 -24.85 29.49
N VAL A 264 -14.36 -23.75 28.76
CA VAL A 264 -15.24 -22.58 28.75
C VAL A 264 -15.74 -22.38 27.32
N TYR A 265 -17.05 -22.34 27.13
CA TYR A 265 -17.69 -22.11 25.83
C TYR A 265 -18.39 -20.76 25.79
N PHE A 266 -18.30 -20.09 24.64
CA PHE A 266 -19.13 -18.96 24.29
C PHE A 266 -20.53 -19.45 23.90
N SER A 267 -21.57 -18.79 24.42
CA SER A 267 -22.96 -19.09 24.07
C SER A 267 -23.43 -18.22 22.92
N VAL A 268 -23.53 -18.77 21.72
CA VAL A 268 -23.94 -17.98 20.53
C VAL A 268 -25.38 -17.46 20.66
N ASP A 269 -26.25 -18.17 21.40
CA ASP A 269 -27.63 -17.75 21.66
C ASP A 269 -27.71 -16.44 22.47
N LYS A 270 -26.64 -16.08 23.18
CA LYS A 270 -26.51 -14.83 23.93
C LYS A 270 -25.96 -13.67 23.08
N SER A 271 -25.72 -13.90 21.79
CA SER A 271 -25.23 -12.90 20.83
C SER A 271 -26.24 -12.70 19.70
N PRO A 272 -27.26 -11.83 19.87
CA PRO A 272 -28.31 -11.63 18.86
C PRO A 272 -27.80 -11.17 17.48
N SER A 273 -26.63 -10.53 17.43
CA SER A 273 -25.96 -10.06 16.21
C SER A 273 -25.04 -11.09 15.57
N TYR A 274 -24.95 -12.31 16.11
CA TYR A 274 -24.05 -13.35 15.60
C TYR A 274 -24.41 -13.75 14.16
N GLY A 275 -23.44 -13.66 13.25
CA GLY A 275 -23.65 -13.89 11.82
C GLY A 275 -23.73 -12.60 11.01
N GLN A 276 -23.70 -11.42 11.64
CA GLN A 276 -23.82 -10.13 10.94
C GLN A 276 -22.65 -9.88 9.97
N LEU A 277 -21.42 -10.26 10.35
CA LEU A 277 -20.24 -9.99 9.52
C LEU A 277 -20.23 -10.91 8.29
N SER A 278 -20.47 -12.20 8.50
CA SER A 278 -20.51 -13.21 7.45
C SER A 278 -21.79 -13.13 6.60
N GLY A 279 -22.85 -12.55 7.16
CA GLY A 279 -24.21 -12.58 6.60
C GLY A 279 -24.84 -13.97 6.60
N ARG A 280 -24.30 -14.93 7.37
CA ARG A 280 -24.89 -16.27 7.55
C ARG A 280 -26.09 -16.17 8.46
N LYS A 281 -27.17 -16.89 8.13
CA LYS A 281 -28.31 -17.01 9.04
C LYS A 281 -27.99 -18.03 10.12
N THR A 282 -28.59 -17.87 11.29
CA THR A 282 -28.48 -18.82 12.42
C THR A 282 -28.88 -20.25 12.02
N GLU A 283 -29.78 -20.39 11.05
CA GLU A 283 -30.25 -21.65 10.47
C GLU A 283 -29.18 -22.37 9.62
N ASP A 284 -28.26 -21.63 9.00
CA ASP A 284 -27.15 -22.14 8.18
C ASP A 284 -25.96 -22.63 9.05
N ASN A 285 -25.96 -22.29 10.34
CA ASN A 285 -24.89 -22.59 11.29
C ASN A 285 -25.00 -23.98 11.94
N ARG A 286 -25.75 -24.92 11.35
CA ARG A 286 -25.79 -26.31 11.83
C ARG A 286 -24.39 -26.93 11.73
N ALA A 287 -23.77 -27.17 12.88
CA ALA A 287 -22.53 -27.94 12.97
C ALA A 287 -22.76 -29.31 12.31
N GLY A 288 -22.11 -29.56 11.17
CA GLY A 288 -22.47 -30.76 10.40
C GLY A 288 -21.50 -31.28 9.34
N GLU A 289 -20.47 -30.55 8.89
CA GLU A 289 -19.67 -31.06 7.75
C GLU A 289 -18.19 -31.35 8.05
N ARG A 290 -17.60 -30.90 9.17
CA ARG A 290 -16.13 -31.05 9.39
C ARG A 290 -15.63 -31.41 10.79
N VAL A 291 -16.44 -31.36 11.85
CA VAL A 291 -16.00 -31.69 13.23
C VAL A 291 -17.10 -32.47 13.95
N ALA A 292 -16.72 -33.46 14.76
CA ALA A 292 -17.65 -34.20 15.61
C ALA A 292 -18.42 -33.26 16.54
N VAL A 293 -19.73 -33.43 16.64
CA VAL A 293 -20.58 -32.65 17.54
C VAL A 293 -20.21 -32.99 18.98
N ASP A 294 -19.67 -32.02 19.72
CA ASP A 294 -19.44 -32.17 21.15
C ASP A 294 -20.78 -32.05 21.88
N SER A 295 -21.30 -33.18 22.35
CA SER A 295 -22.62 -33.27 23.01
C SER A 295 -22.70 -32.50 24.33
N ARG A 296 -21.57 -32.01 24.85
CA ARG A 296 -21.51 -31.17 26.07
C ARG A 296 -21.92 -29.73 25.81
N LYS A 297 -21.90 -29.27 24.56
CA LYS A 297 -22.30 -27.91 24.19
C LYS A 297 -23.82 -27.75 24.26
N ARG A 298 -24.28 -26.63 24.82
CA ARG A 298 -25.70 -26.25 24.86
C ARG A 298 -26.23 -25.98 23.45
N ASN A 299 -25.41 -25.36 22.60
CA ASN A 299 -25.69 -25.15 21.18
C ASN A 299 -24.53 -25.69 20.32
N PRO A 300 -24.77 -26.44 19.23
CA PRO A 300 -23.69 -26.95 18.38
C PRO A 300 -22.77 -25.88 17.78
N ALA A 301 -23.26 -24.65 17.63
CA ALA A 301 -22.49 -23.50 17.14
C ALA A 301 -21.64 -22.81 18.24
N ASP A 302 -21.81 -23.18 19.52
CA ASP A 302 -20.96 -22.69 20.60
C ASP A 302 -19.49 -23.06 20.35
N PHE A 303 -18.57 -22.15 20.66
CA PHE A 303 -17.15 -22.32 20.42
C PHE A 303 -16.34 -22.10 21.69
N ALA A 304 -15.19 -22.75 21.78
CA ALA A 304 -14.36 -22.72 22.97
C ALA A 304 -13.67 -21.35 23.13
N LEU A 305 -13.78 -20.78 24.32
CA LEU A 305 -12.96 -19.68 24.82
C LEU A 305 -11.71 -20.20 25.53
N TRP A 306 -11.88 -21.25 26.33
CA TRP A 306 -10.81 -21.95 27.04
C TRP A 306 -11.01 -23.45 26.87
N LYS A 307 -9.92 -24.17 26.64
CA LYS A 307 -9.91 -25.63 26.49
C LYS A 307 -9.10 -26.24 27.63
N ALA A 308 -9.70 -27.15 28.37
CA ALA A 308 -9.02 -27.92 29.41
C ALA A 308 -7.82 -28.67 28.81
N ALA A 309 -6.71 -28.69 29.55
CA ALA A 309 -5.50 -29.34 29.09
C ALA A 309 -5.67 -30.87 29.08
N LYS A 310 -5.22 -31.51 28.00
CA LYS A 310 -5.03 -32.97 27.98
C LYS A 310 -3.66 -33.32 28.58
N PRO A 311 -3.48 -34.53 29.12
CA PRO A 311 -2.19 -34.95 29.66
C PRO A 311 -1.05 -34.77 28.64
N GLY A 312 -0.02 -34.03 29.01
CA GLY A 312 1.15 -33.76 28.18
C GLY A 312 1.02 -32.59 27.19
N GLU A 313 -0.15 -31.93 27.10
CA GLU A 313 -0.27 -30.68 26.33
C GLU A 313 0.26 -29.48 27.14
N PRO A 314 0.79 -28.43 26.47
CA PRO A 314 1.13 -27.18 27.13
C PRO A 314 -0.13 -26.55 27.73
N SER A 315 0.00 -26.02 28.95
CA SER A 315 -1.14 -25.55 29.74
C SER A 315 -0.75 -24.40 30.66
N TRP A 316 -1.73 -23.54 30.95
CA TRP A 316 -1.63 -22.42 31.86
C TRP A 316 -2.72 -22.53 32.92
N ASP A 317 -2.41 -22.08 34.13
CA ASP A 317 -3.39 -22.02 35.21
C ASP A 317 -4.47 -20.97 34.90
N SER A 318 -5.71 -21.29 35.25
CA SER A 318 -6.86 -20.39 35.12
C SER A 318 -7.89 -20.67 36.22
N PRO A 319 -8.84 -19.75 36.46
CA PRO A 319 -9.96 -19.97 37.38
C PRO A 319 -10.84 -21.18 37.02
N TRP A 320 -10.74 -21.69 35.79
CA TRP A 320 -11.52 -22.83 35.29
C TRP A 320 -10.71 -24.13 35.24
N GLY A 321 -9.48 -24.11 35.77
CA GLY A 321 -8.54 -25.24 35.71
C GLY A 321 -7.44 -25.02 34.68
N SER A 322 -6.48 -25.95 34.67
CA SER A 322 -5.35 -25.89 33.74
C SER A 322 -5.80 -26.14 32.31
N GLY A 323 -5.38 -25.27 31.39
CA GLY A 323 -5.83 -25.31 30.00
C GLY A 323 -5.13 -24.30 29.12
N ARG A 324 -5.78 -23.94 28.02
CA ARG A 324 -5.24 -23.04 27.00
C ARG A 324 -6.37 -22.32 26.26
N PRO A 325 -6.10 -21.17 25.63
CA PRO A 325 -7.11 -20.45 24.86
C PRO A 325 -7.68 -21.27 23.70
N GLY A 326 -8.93 -20.97 23.35
CA GLY A 326 -9.47 -21.27 22.03
C GLY A 326 -8.92 -20.30 20.97
N TRP A 327 -8.89 -20.72 19.71
CA TRP A 327 -8.27 -19.95 18.63
C TRP A 327 -8.85 -18.53 18.45
N HIS A 328 -10.11 -18.29 18.76
CA HIS A 328 -10.75 -16.98 18.50
C HIS A 328 -10.42 -15.94 19.58
N ILE A 329 -10.41 -16.36 20.86
CA ILE A 329 -10.33 -15.41 22.00
C ILE A 329 -9.00 -14.65 22.04
N GLU A 330 -7.97 -15.23 21.44
CA GLU A 330 -6.64 -14.65 21.41
C GLU A 330 -6.62 -13.31 20.65
N CYS A 331 -7.26 -13.24 19.48
CA CYS A 331 -7.25 -12.05 18.65
C CYS A 331 -8.13 -10.94 19.25
N SER A 332 -9.28 -11.28 19.85
CA SER A 332 -10.08 -10.31 20.61
C SER A 332 -9.30 -9.69 21.77
N ALA A 333 -8.63 -10.52 22.58
CA ALA A 333 -7.86 -10.04 23.72
C ALA A 333 -6.64 -9.21 23.30
N MET A 334 -5.87 -9.67 22.31
CA MET A 334 -4.70 -8.94 21.84
C MET A 334 -5.08 -7.66 21.10
N SER A 335 -6.05 -7.67 20.18
CA SER A 335 -6.46 -6.45 19.46
C SER A 335 -6.95 -5.36 20.42
N SER A 336 -7.76 -5.72 21.41
CA SER A 336 -8.25 -4.77 22.42
C SER A 336 -7.15 -4.23 23.33
N GLN A 337 -6.11 -5.02 23.64
CA GLN A 337 -4.97 -4.57 24.43
C GLN A 337 -4.16 -3.47 23.72
N TYR A 338 -3.94 -3.58 22.41
CA TYR A 338 -3.12 -2.63 21.66
C TYR A 338 -3.92 -1.48 21.03
N LEU A 339 -5.19 -1.72 20.68
CA LEU A 339 -6.01 -0.77 19.91
C LEU A 339 -7.34 -0.40 20.58
N THR A 340 -7.62 -0.90 21.80
CA THR A 340 -8.92 -0.83 22.49
C THR A 340 -10.02 -1.64 21.80
N PHE A 341 -11.22 -1.70 22.39
CA PHE A 341 -12.41 -2.32 21.77
C PHE A 341 -12.98 -1.53 20.58
N SER A 342 -12.45 -0.33 20.29
CA SER A 342 -12.93 0.55 19.23
C SER A 342 -11.78 1.05 18.39
N PHE A 343 -11.52 0.39 17.25
CA PHE A 343 -10.43 0.72 16.32
C PHE A 343 -10.88 0.69 14.85
N ASP A 344 -10.01 1.17 13.96
CA ASP A 344 -10.40 1.50 12.59
C ASP A 344 -10.53 0.27 11.69
N ILE A 345 -9.47 -0.52 11.53
CA ILE A 345 -9.40 -1.58 10.51
C ILE A 345 -9.09 -2.93 11.15
N HIS A 346 -9.91 -3.94 10.86
CA HIS A 346 -9.60 -5.35 11.14
C HIS A 346 -9.46 -6.12 9.82
N GLY A 347 -8.31 -6.76 9.63
CA GLY A 347 -7.91 -7.42 8.40
C GLY A 347 -7.66 -8.93 8.52
N GLY A 348 -7.89 -9.67 7.44
CA GLY A 348 -7.49 -11.08 7.32
C GLY A 348 -7.80 -11.70 5.96
N GLY A 349 -7.55 -12.99 5.81
CA GLY A 349 -8.00 -13.76 4.64
C GLY A 349 -9.53 -13.90 4.60
N MET A 350 -10.13 -14.06 3.42
CA MET A 350 -11.58 -14.22 3.28
C MET A 350 -12.14 -15.47 4.00
N ASP A 351 -11.31 -16.49 4.26
CA ASP A 351 -11.66 -17.63 5.12
C ASP A 351 -11.81 -17.26 6.60
N LEU A 352 -11.22 -16.14 7.04
CA LEU A 352 -11.33 -15.71 8.42
C LEU A 352 -12.65 -14.98 8.71
N ILE A 353 -13.39 -14.52 7.69
CA ILE A 353 -14.74 -13.94 7.88
C ILE A 353 -15.59 -14.85 8.77
N PHE A 354 -15.57 -16.16 8.49
CA PHE A 354 -16.27 -17.15 9.30
C PHE A 354 -15.48 -18.47 9.42
N PRO A 355 -15.31 -19.03 10.62
CA PRO A 355 -15.91 -18.55 11.87
C PRO A 355 -15.08 -17.50 12.62
N HIS A 356 -13.83 -17.24 12.21
CA HIS A 356 -12.86 -16.58 13.08
C HIS A 356 -13.25 -15.14 13.48
N HIS A 357 -13.37 -14.24 12.53
CA HIS A 357 -13.70 -12.83 12.77
C HIS A 357 -15.13 -12.63 13.29
N GLU A 358 -16.09 -13.48 12.88
CA GLU A 358 -17.44 -13.48 13.46
C GLU A 358 -17.40 -13.80 14.96
N ASN A 359 -16.60 -14.79 15.36
CA ASN A 359 -16.40 -15.16 16.76
C ASN A 359 -15.68 -14.06 17.53
N GLU A 360 -14.66 -13.44 16.95
CA GLU A 360 -13.94 -12.33 17.58
C GLU A 360 -14.84 -11.12 17.83
N LEU A 361 -15.71 -10.79 16.87
CA LEU A 361 -16.68 -9.73 17.04
C LEU A 361 -17.66 -10.06 18.18
N ALA A 362 -18.17 -11.30 18.21
CA ALA A 362 -19.08 -11.75 19.26
C ALA A 362 -18.43 -11.72 20.65
N GLN A 363 -17.18 -12.20 20.77
CA GLN A 363 -16.38 -12.16 21.99
C GLN A 363 -16.13 -10.74 22.47
N SER A 364 -15.74 -9.86 21.55
CA SER A 364 -15.42 -8.46 21.87
C SER A 364 -16.69 -7.71 22.33
N CYS A 365 -17.81 -7.84 21.61
CA CYS A 365 -19.09 -7.26 22.00
C CYS A 365 -19.61 -7.82 23.33
N ALA A 366 -19.40 -9.12 23.60
CA ALA A 366 -19.79 -9.73 24.87
C ALA A 366 -18.92 -9.27 26.04
N ALA A 367 -17.63 -8.98 25.83
CA ALA A 367 -16.76 -8.41 26.85
C ALA A 367 -17.03 -6.91 27.07
N CYS A 368 -17.22 -6.15 25.98
CA CYS A 368 -17.47 -4.72 25.97
C CYS A 368 -18.58 -4.37 24.96
N PRO A 369 -19.80 -4.03 25.41
CA PRO A 369 -20.93 -3.70 24.54
C PRO A 369 -20.68 -2.51 23.60
N GLU A 370 -19.77 -1.60 23.95
CA GLU A 370 -19.36 -0.44 23.14
C GLU A 370 -18.35 -0.77 22.03
N THR A 371 -18.01 -2.05 21.85
CA THR A 371 -17.11 -2.53 20.79
C THR A 371 -17.54 -1.97 19.43
N ASN A 372 -16.58 -1.40 18.69
CA ASN A 372 -16.85 -0.78 17.40
C ASN A 372 -15.61 -0.83 16.49
N ILE A 373 -15.57 -1.83 15.61
CA ILE A 373 -14.58 -1.95 14.54
C ILE A 373 -15.17 -1.34 13.27
N SER A 374 -14.55 -0.29 12.74
CA SER A 374 -15.16 0.50 11.66
C SER A 374 -15.11 -0.19 10.29
N TYR A 375 -14.01 -0.84 9.94
CA TYR A 375 -13.79 -1.45 8.64
C TYR A 375 -13.27 -2.89 8.76
N TRP A 376 -14.00 -3.84 8.19
CA TRP A 376 -13.57 -5.23 8.07
C TRP A 376 -13.08 -5.51 6.65
N VAL A 377 -11.78 -5.73 6.48
CA VAL A 377 -11.12 -5.83 5.17
C VAL A 377 -10.60 -7.25 4.95
N HIS A 378 -10.95 -7.88 3.83
CA HIS A 378 -10.56 -9.28 3.58
C HIS A 378 -9.97 -9.48 2.18
N ASN A 379 -8.83 -10.16 2.09
CA ASN A 379 -8.24 -10.53 0.79
C ASN A 379 -8.83 -11.84 0.25
N GLY A 380 -8.91 -11.94 -1.08
CA GLY A 380 -9.36 -13.14 -1.79
C GLY A 380 -8.39 -14.31 -1.68
N PHE A 381 -8.89 -15.51 -2.02
CA PHE A 381 -8.13 -16.77 -1.98
C PHE A 381 -7.01 -16.85 -3.01
N VAL A 382 -6.08 -17.77 -2.77
CA VAL A 382 -5.17 -18.27 -3.80
C VAL A 382 -5.62 -19.66 -4.22
N THR A 383 -5.83 -19.84 -5.53
CA THR A 383 -6.05 -21.14 -6.18
C THR A 383 -4.79 -21.56 -6.92
N VAL A 384 -4.64 -22.85 -7.21
CA VAL A 384 -3.54 -23.39 -8.02
C VAL A 384 -4.17 -24.15 -9.19
N ASN A 385 -3.92 -23.69 -10.41
CA ASN A 385 -4.54 -24.24 -11.62
C ASN A 385 -6.08 -24.38 -11.47
N ASP A 386 -6.73 -23.33 -10.97
CA ASP A 386 -8.17 -23.24 -10.71
C ASP A 386 -8.72 -24.18 -9.62
N GLU A 387 -7.84 -24.90 -8.91
CA GLU A 387 -8.20 -25.70 -7.74
C GLU A 387 -7.86 -25.00 -6.43
N LYS A 388 -8.62 -25.28 -5.37
CA LYS A 388 -8.31 -24.78 -4.04
C LYS A 388 -7.01 -25.41 -3.54
N MET A 389 -6.09 -24.58 -3.03
CA MET A 389 -4.86 -25.04 -2.41
C MET A 389 -5.13 -25.92 -1.20
N SER A 390 -4.53 -27.11 -1.16
CA SER A 390 -4.52 -27.96 0.04
C SER A 390 -3.30 -28.90 0.05
N LYS A 391 -2.78 -29.19 1.25
CA LYS A 391 -1.70 -30.17 1.41
C LYS A 391 -2.09 -31.57 0.89
N SER A 392 -3.36 -31.95 1.02
CA SER A 392 -3.89 -33.25 0.58
C SER A 392 -3.95 -33.44 -0.94
N LEU A 393 -4.12 -32.34 -1.70
CA LEU A 393 -4.13 -32.39 -3.17
C LEU A 393 -2.73 -32.27 -3.79
N GLY A 394 -1.68 -32.14 -2.97
CA GLY A 394 -0.30 -31.95 -3.45
C GLY A 394 -0.06 -30.62 -4.19
N ASN A 395 -1.05 -29.73 -4.23
CA ASN A 395 -1.01 -28.43 -4.92
C ASN A 395 -0.69 -27.26 -3.95
N PHE A 396 0.05 -27.55 -2.88
CA PHE A 396 0.46 -26.60 -1.86
C PHE A 396 1.90 -26.16 -2.08
N PHE A 397 2.12 -24.84 -2.21
CA PHE A 397 3.45 -24.28 -2.40
C PHE A 397 3.80 -23.31 -1.28
N THR A 398 4.90 -23.58 -0.59
CA THR A 398 5.52 -22.66 0.35
C THR A 398 6.05 -21.43 -0.39
N ILE A 399 6.19 -20.31 0.33
CA ILE A 399 6.84 -19.11 -0.21
C ILE A 399 8.25 -19.48 -0.70
N ARG A 400 8.98 -20.27 0.08
CA ARG A 400 10.36 -20.68 -0.20
C ARG A 400 10.52 -21.57 -1.42
N GLU A 401 9.59 -22.48 -1.66
CA GLU A 401 9.61 -23.29 -2.89
C GLU A 401 9.48 -22.40 -4.13
N VAL A 402 8.61 -21.39 -4.08
CA VAL A 402 8.47 -20.42 -5.18
C VAL A 402 9.68 -19.51 -5.26
N THR A 403 10.15 -18.93 -4.16
CA THR A 403 11.30 -18.00 -4.16
C THR A 403 12.64 -18.68 -4.41
N LYS A 404 12.72 -20.02 -4.32
CA LYS A 404 13.85 -20.78 -4.84
C LYS A 404 14.00 -20.60 -6.35
N LEU A 405 12.88 -20.59 -7.08
CA LEU A 405 12.83 -20.53 -8.54
C LEU A 405 12.59 -19.13 -9.09
N TYR A 406 11.90 -18.25 -8.35
CA TYR A 406 11.56 -16.89 -8.75
C TYR A 406 12.08 -15.86 -7.77
N HIS A 407 12.28 -14.62 -8.21
CA HIS A 407 12.65 -13.55 -7.30
C HIS A 407 11.49 -13.24 -6.32
N PRO A 408 11.73 -13.00 -5.02
CA PRO A 408 10.67 -12.67 -4.06
C PRO A 408 9.75 -11.53 -4.51
N LEU A 409 10.32 -10.47 -5.08
CA LEU A 409 9.53 -9.35 -5.62
C LEU A 409 8.78 -9.67 -6.93
N ALA A 410 9.18 -10.71 -7.67
CA ALA A 410 8.36 -11.22 -8.77
C ALA A 410 7.12 -11.94 -8.22
N LEU A 411 7.26 -12.71 -7.12
CA LEU A 411 6.13 -13.27 -6.39
C LEU A 411 5.24 -12.15 -5.82
N ARG A 412 5.81 -11.11 -5.22
CA ARG A 412 5.07 -9.93 -4.76
C ARG A 412 4.28 -9.27 -5.91
N TYR A 413 4.92 -9.04 -7.06
CA TYR A 413 4.27 -8.49 -8.25
C TYR A 413 3.10 -9.37 -8.70
N PHE A 414 3.32 -10.69 -8.81
CA PHE A 414 2.26 -11.66 -9.15
C PHE A 414 1.07 -11.54 -8.19
N LEU A 415 1.33 -11.49 -6.89
CA LEU A 415 0.31 -11.35 -5.86
C LEU A 415 -0.44 -10.02 -5.92
N MET A 416 0.04 -9.00 -6.61
CA MET A 416 -0.68 -7.72 -6.83
C MET A 416 -1.27 -7.60 -8.23
N GLY A 417 -1.01 -8.58 -9.10
CA GLY A 417 -1.52 -8.60 -10.48
C GLY A 417 -3.05 -8.69 -10.57
N MET A 418 -3.71 -9.10 -9.48
CA MET A 418 -5.16 -9.06 -9.31
C MET A 418 -5.52 -8.24 -8.08
N HIS A 419 -6.64 -7.51 -8.15
CA HIS A 419 -7.22 -6.76 -7.03
C HIS A 419 -7.29 -7.61 -5.75
N TYR A 420 -6.96 -7.05 -4.59
CA TYR A 420 -6.70 -7.83 -3.36
C TYR A 420 -7.87 -8.72 -2.91
N ARG A 421 -9.11 -8.30 -3.20
CA ARG A 421 -10.35 -9.06 -2.90
C ARG A 421 -10.65 -10.19 -3.89
N SER A 422 -10.09 -10.13 -5.08
CA SER A 422 -10.30 -11.15 -6.11
C SER A 422 -9.45 -12.39 -5.80
N PRO A 423 -9.91 -13.60 -6.19
CA PRO A 423 -9.06 -14.77 -6.15
C PRO A 423 -7.87 -14.60 -7.11
N VAL A 424 -6.70 -15.11 -6.69
CA VAL A 424 -5.50 -15.20 -7.52
C VAL A 424 -5.29 -16.65 -7.89
N ASN A 425 -5.22 -16.93 -9.18
CA ASN A 425 -4.79 -18.24 -9.65
C ASN A 425 -3.27 -18.26 -9.73
N TYR A 426 -2.63 -19.29 -9.19
CA TYR A 426 -1.20 -19.55 -9.31
C TYR A 426 -0.97 -20.64 -10.35
N SER A 427 -0.23 -20.28 -11.38
CA SER A 427 0.30 -21.17 -12.40
C SER A 427 1.72 -20.73 -12.76
N ILE A 428 2.51 -21.66 -13.33
CA ILE A 428 3.87 -21.36 -13.81
C ILE A 428 3.84 -20.23 -14.85
N GLU A 429 2.87 -20.24 -15.77
CA GLU A 429 2.71 -19.20 -16.78
C GLU A 429 2.52 -17.81 -16.15
N GLN A 430 1.65 -17.70 -15.15
CA GLN A 430 1.35 -16.41 -14.52
C GLN A 430 2.52 -15.86 -13.69
N ILE A 431 3.27 -16.71 -13.00
CA ILE A 431 4.47 -16.26 -12.26
C ILE A 431 5.64 -15.93 -13.21
N GLU A 432 5.79 -16.60 -14.36
CA GLU A 432 6.75 -16.21 -15.40
C GLU A 432 6.40 -14.85 -16.01
N LEU A 433 5.12 -14.58 -16.29
CA LEU A 433 4.65 -13.28 -16.77
C LEU A 433 4.94 -12.17 -15.74
N ALA A 434 4.71 -12.44 -14.46
CA ALA A 434 5.06 -11.51 -13.39
C ALA A 434 6.58 -11.30 -13.28
N SER A 435 7.37 -12.35 -13.44
CA SER A 435 8.83 -12.27 -13.41
C SER A 435 9.39 -11.45 -14.58
N ASP A 436 8.85 -11.61 -15.79
CA ASP A 436 9.24 -10.81 -16.97
C ASP A 436 8.83 -9.34 -16.79
N ALA A 437 7.61 -9.08 -16.30
CA ALA A 437 7.15 -7.73 -16.01
C ALA A 437 8.02 -7.03 -14.94
N PHE A 438 8.40 -7.76 -13.89
CA PHE A 438 9.28 -7.24 -12.85
C PHE A 438 10.71 -6.99 -13.35
N TYR A 439 11.24 -7.88 -14.20
CA TYR A 439 12.52 -7.65 -14.87
C TYR A 439 12.49 -6.38 -15.72
N TYR A 440 11.42 -6.16 -16.49
CA TYR A 440 11.25 -4.97 -17.33
C TYR A 440 11.25 -3.66 -16.51
N ILE A 441 10.69 -3.67 -15.29
CA ILE A 441 10.76 -2.51 -14.38
C ILE A 441 12.22 -2.13 -14.13
N TYR A 442 13.03 -3.09 -13.67
CA TYR A 442 14.42 -2.83 -13.30
C TYR A 442 15.33 -2.59 -14.50
N GLU A 443 15.02 -3.19 -15.66
CA GLU A 443 15.73 -2.92 -16.92
C GLU A 443 15.51 -1.47 -17.35
N ALA A 444 14.29 -0.94 -17.21
CA ALA A 444 14.00 0.45 -17.51
C ALA A 444 14.72 1.41 -16.55
N LEU A 445 14.68 1.12 -15.25
CA LEU A 445 15.38 1.92 -14.23
C LEU A 445 16.90 1.93 -14.46
N GLN A 446 17.50 0.77 -14.75
CA GLN A 446 18.93 0.68 -15.09
C GLN A 446 19.25 1.45 -16.37
N SER A 447 18.43 1.33 -17.41
CA SER A 447 18.60 2.07 -18.66
C SER A 447 18.55 3.59 -18.46
N CYS A 448 17.68 4.06 -17.56
CA CYS A 448 17.63 5.46 -17.15
C CYS A 448 18.95 5.89 -16.49
N GLN A 449 19.41 5.11 -15.50
CA GLN A 449 20.64 5.38 -14.76
C GLN A 449 21.87 5.42 -15.67
N ASP A 450 21.97 4.50 -16.62
CA ASP A 450 23.08 4.43 -17.58
C ASP A 450 23.08 5.63 -18.53
N ALA A 451 21.89 6.03 -19.02
CA ALA A 451 21.75 7.20 -19.89
C ALA A 451 22.15 8.50 -19.18
N ILE A 452 21.75 8.66 -17.91
CA ILE A 452 22.12 9.82 -17.08
C ILE A 452 23.62 9.83 -16.77
N SER A 453 24.19 8.67 -16.40
CA SER A 453 25.62 8.55 -16.05
C SER A 453 26.52 8.82 -17.26
N SER A 454 26.20 8.21 -18.41
CA SER A 454 26.89 8.42 -19.68
C SER A 454 26.88 9.89 -20.13
N PHE A 455 25.83 10.65 -19.78
CA PHE A 455 25.80 12.08 -20.06
C PHE A 455 26.72 12.87 -19.14
N ARG A 456 26.72 12.55 -17.83
CA ARG A 456 27.58 13.21 -16.84
C ARG A 456 29.07 12.99 -17.12
N GLU A 457 29.46 11.81 -17.59
CA GLU A 457 30.86 11.53 -17.94
C GLU A 457 31.33 12.32 -19.17
N ARG A 458 30.42 12.59 -20.11
CA ARG A 458 30.72 13.34 -21.35
C ARG A 458 30.72 14.86 -21.17
N ASN A 459 30.26 15.40 -20.04
CA ASN A 459 30.11 16.84 -19.81
C ASN A 459 30.74 17.24 -18.46
N SER A 460 31.42 18.40 -18.42
CA SER A 460 32.06 18.86 -17.18
C SER A 460 31.01 19.14 -16.05
N PRO A 461 31.33 18.92 -14.76
CA PRO A 461 30.39 19.10 -13.65
C PRO A 461 29.77 20.51 -13.59
N GLU A 462 30.53 21.54 -13.96
CA GLU A 462 30.11 22.95 -13.95
C GLU A 462 29.04 23.27 -15.03
N GLU A 463 29.11 22.65 -16.21
CA GLU A 463 28.09 22.81 -17.26
C GLU A 463 26.76 22.10 -16.92
N THR A 464 26.85 21.06 -16.09
CA THR A 464 25.73 20.17 -15.76
C THR A 464 24.82 20.79 -14.68
N GLN A 465 25.38 21.53 -13.71
CA GLN A 465 24.60 22.21 -12.66
C GLN A 465 23.99 23.54 -13.10
N SER A 466 24.68 24.32 -13.94
CA SER A 466 24.19 25.63 -14.42
C SER A 466 22.98 25.53 -15.35
N ASN A 467 22.88 24.48 -16.18
CA ASN A 467 21.82 24.33 -17.19
C ASN A 467 20.66 23.43 -16.75
N SER A 468 20.84 22.63 -15.68
CA SER A 468 19.81 21.74 -15.13
C SER A 468 18.62 22.49 -14.51
N LYS A 469 18.81 23.73 -14.01
CA LYS A 469 17.74 24.52 -13.38
C LYS A 469 16.82 25.25 -14.37
N THR A 470 17.22 25.36 -15.64
CA THR A 470 16.50 26.14 -16.68
C THR A 470 15.91 25.29 -17.80
N ALA A 471 16.34 24.04 -17.97
CA ALA A 471 15.71 23.14 -18.92
C ALA A 471 14.28 22.78 -18.46
N ARG A 472 13.36 22.69 -19.42
CA ARG A 472 11.97 22.26 -19.20
C ARG A 472 11.87 20.81 -19.66
N ILE A 473 11.17 19.98 -18.89
CA ILE A 473 10.79 18.64 -19.31
C ILE A 473 9.94 18.69 -20.58
N THR A 474 10.04 17.65 -21.41
CA THR A 474 9.29 17.52 -22.66
C THR A 474 7.77 17.42 -22.39
N PRO A 475 6.90 17.87 -23.31
CA PRO A 475 5.45 17.73 -23.16
C PRO A 475 5.02 16.28 -22.94
N ALA A 476 5.62 15.33 -23.68
CA ALA A 476 5.37 13.90 -23.50
C ALA A 476 5.71 13.40 -22.09
N ALA A 477 6.75 13.95 -21.44
CA ALA A 477 7.06 13.61 -20.05
C ALA A 477 6.05 14.23 -19.08
N GLN A 478 5.61 15.46 -19.33
CA GLN A 478 4.56 16.11 -18.52
C GLN A 478 3.27 15.29 -18.55
N ASP A 479 2.84 14.86 -19.74
CA ASP A 479 1.64 14.04 -19.91
C ASP A 479 1.79 12.67 -19.24
N CYS A 480 2.97 12.04 -19.37
CA CYS A 480 3.29 10.78 -18.72
C CYS A 480 3.23 10.88 -17.19
N ILE A 481 3.86 11.91 -16.61
CA ILE A 481 3.84 12.18 -15.17
C ILE A 481 2.42 12.43 -14.69
N LYS A 482 1.68 13.32 -15.37
CA LYS A 482 0.30 13.65 -15.01
C LYS A 482 -0.59 12.41 -15.04
N LYS A 483 -0.45 11.57 -16.08
CA LYS A 483 -1.19 10.31 -16.16
C LYS A 483 -0.85 9.37 -15.02
N LEU A 484 0.45 9.15 -14.74
CA LEU A 484 0.90 8.27 -13.67
C LEU A 484 0.39 8.74 -12.30
N GLN A 485 0.52 10.03 -12.00
CA GLN A 485 0.04 10.62 -10.75
C GLN A 485 -1.48 10.50 -10.60
N ASN A 486 -2.24 10.82 -11.65
CA ASN A 486 -3.70 10.75 -11.64
C ASN A 486 -4.19 9.31 -11.47
N ASP A 487 -3.61 8.36 -12.21
CA ASP A 487 -3.98 6.96 -12.12
C ASP A 487 -3.56 6.37 -10.77
N PHE A 488 -2.35 6.66 -10.29
CA PHE A 488 -1.91 6.21 -8.96
C PHE A 488 -2.88 6.69 -7.88
N GLN A 489 -3.22 7.97 -7.89
CA GLN A 489 -4.11 8.56 -6.91
C GLN A 489 -5.54 8.00 -7.02
N SER A 490 -6.13 8.00 -8.21
CA SER A 490 -7.52 7.56 -8.40
C SER A 490 -7.70 6.06 -8.17
N LYS A 491 -6.76 5.22 -8.63
CA LYS A 491 -6.83 3.77 -8.49
C LYS A 491 -6.53 3.32 -7.08
N MET A 492 -5.54 3.90 -6.42
CA MET A 492 -5.24 3.52 -5.04
C MET A 492 -6.28 4.06 -4.06
N CYS A 493 -6.84 5.25 -4.29
CA CYS A 493 -7.97 5.75 -3.48
C CYS A 493 -9.23 4.90 -3.64
N ASP A 494 -9.45 4.27 -4.78
CA ASP A 494 -10.59 3.38 -4.99
C ASP A 494 -10.28 1.95 -4.54
N ASP A 495 -10.29 1.66 -3.24
CA ASP A 495 -10.12 0.29 -2.71
C ASP A 495 -8.82 -0.39 -3.17
N LEU A 496 -7.72 0.34 -3.33
CA LEU A 496 -6.39 -0.20 -3.67
C LEU A 496 -6.33 -0.98 -5.00
N HIS A 497 -6.82 -0.41 -6.11
CA HIS A 497 -6.68 -0.98 -7.47
C HIS A 497 -5.23 -0.95 -8.01
N ALA A 498 -4.28 -1.58 -7.30
CA ALA A 498 -2.88 -1.70 -7.68
C ALA A 498 -2.68 -2.44 -9.02
N SER A 499 -3.51 -3.44 -9.33
CA SER A 499 -3.44 -4.20 -10.60
C SER A 499 -3.61 -3.31 -11.83
N ASP A 500 -4.53 -2.34 -11.77
CA ASP A 500 -4.82 -1.41 -12.85
C ASP A 500 -3.63 -0.48 -13.10
N LEU A 501 -2.96 -0.07 -12.02
CA LEU A 501 -1.77 0.77 -12.08
C LEU A 501 -0.57 0.02 -12.68
N LEU A 502 -0.33 -1.22 -12.24
CA LEU A 502 0.77 -2.06 -12.73
C LEU A 502 0.67 -2.31 -14.24
N THR A 503 -0.54 -2.59 -14.74
CA THR A 503 -0.78 -2.91 -16.15
C THR A 503 -1.03 -1.68 -17.03
N GLY A 504 -1.37 -0.54 -16.43
CA GLY A 504 -1.70 0.72 -17.10
C GLY A 504 -0.55 1.74 -17.09
N SER A 505 -0.71 2.83 -16.33
CA SER A 505 0.17 4.00 -16.39
C SER A 505 1.61 3.74 -15.94
N LEU A 506 1.86 2.79 -15.03
CA LEU A 506 3.22 2.40 -14.66
C LEU A 506 3.96 1.81 -15.88
N LYS A 507 3.31 0.91 -16.62
CA LYS A 507 3.86 0.32 -17.84
C LYS A 507 4.15 1.36 -18.92
N ASP A 508 3.28 2.36 -19.08
CA ASP A 508 3.49 3.46 -20.02
C ASP A 508 4.67 4.34 -19.61
N ALA A 509 4.85 4.63 -18.31
CA ALA A 509 5.99 5.37 -17.80
C ALA A 509 7.32 4.63 -18.01
N LEU A 510 7.35 3.32 -17.77
CA LEU A 510 8.52 2.49 -18.04
C LEU A 510 8.86 2.44 -19.54
N ARG A 511 7.84 2.38 -20.41
CA ARG A 511 8.02 2.49 -21.87
C ARG A 511 8.59 3.86 -22.27
N PHE A 512 8.11 4.94 -21.65
CA PHE A 512 8.67 6.28 -21.87
C PHE A 512 10.16 6.33 -21.48
N ILE A 513 10.53 5.74 -20.34
CA ILE A 513 11.92 5.65 -19.89
C ILE A 513 12.78 4.94 -20.93
N ASN A 514 12.42 3.72 -21.33
CA ASN A 514 13.19 2.93 -22.28
C ASN A 514 13.35 3.60 -23.65
N ASN A 515 12.26 4.17 -24.18
CA ASN A 515 12.29 4.88 -25.46
C ASN A 515 13.18 6.12 -25.37
N SER A 516 13.12 6.86 -24.27
CA SER A 516 13.92 8.07 -24.06
C SER A 516 15.41 7.74 -23.88
N ALA A 517 15.73 6.70 -23.10
CA ALA A 517 17.11 6.21 -22.96
C ALA A 517 17.70 5.77 -24.31
N THR A 518 16.91 5.06 -25.13
CA THR A 518 17.30 4.67 -26.49
C THR A 518 17.53 5.89 -27.39
N MET A 519 16.66 6.90 -27.31
CA MET A 519 16.80 8.14 -28.08
C MET A 519 18.05 8.93 -27.71
N LEU A 520 18.49 8.88 -26.45
CA LEU A 520 19.74 9.52 -26.00
C LEU A 520 21.02 8.86 -26.54
N LYS A 521 20.94 7.63 -27.08
CA LYS A 521 22.05 7.03 -27.84
C LYS A 521 22.24 7.68 -29.20
N LYS A 522 21.22 8.37 -29.74
CA LYS A 522 21.29 9.06 -31.04
C LYS A 522 21.88 10.47 -30.89
N ARG A 523 22.40 11.01 -31.99
CA ARG A 523 22.89 12.40 -32.06
C ARG A 523 21.69 13.37 -32.00
N LEU A 524 21.54 14.06 -30.88
CA LEU A 524 20.50 15.07 -30.65
C LEU A 524 21.12 16.47 -30.50
N GLN A 525 20.30 17.51 -30.66
CA GLN A 525 20.71 18.87 -30.31
C GLN A 525 20.88 18.99 -28.78
N LYS A 526 21.90 19.74 -28.30
CA LYS A 526 22.24 19.84 -26.87
C LYS A 526 21.04 20.20 -25.99
N GLN A 527 20.19 21.13 -26.44
CA GLN A 527 18.99 21.55 -25.69
C GLN A 527 17.93 20.44 -25.61
N GLN A 528 17.71 19.69 -26.70
CA GLN A 528 16.78 18.56 -26.72
C GLN A 528 17.29 17.41 -25.84
N GLN A 529 18.60 17.15 -25.88
CA GLN A 529 19.24 16.13 -25.04
C GLN A 529 19.08 16.46 -23.55
N LEU A 530 19.35 17.70 -23.15
CA LEU A 530 19.18 18.18 -21.77
C LEU A 530 17.73 18.06 -21.29
N ALA A 531 16.77 18.48 -22.12
CA ALA A 531 15.34 18.36 -21.81
C ALA A 531 14.93 16.89 -21.61
N LEU A 532 15.42 15.98 -22.46
CA LEU A 532 15.09 14.56 -22.38
C LEU A 532 15.72 13.87 -21.15
N LEU A 533 16.94 14.27 -20.76
CA LEU A 533 17.58 13.78 -19.54
C LEU A 533 16.85 14.22 -18.27
N GLN A 534 16.41 15.48 -18.23
CA GLN A 534 15.60 15.98 -17.12
C GLN A 534 14.23 15.28 -17.08
N SER A 535 13.60 15.08 -18.25
CA SER A 535 12.37 14.28 -18.37
C SER A 535 12.56 12.88 -17.80
N LEU A 536 13.65 12.19 -18.16
CA LEU A 536 13.97 10.86 -17.66
C LEU A 536 14.10 10.85 -16.14
N ALA A 537 14.93 11.74 -15.57
CA ALA A 537 15.14 11.81 -14.13
C ALA A 537 13.85 12.11 -13.36
N THR A 538 12.98 12.96 -13.91
CA THR A 538 11.70 13.28 -13.25
C THR A 538 10.72 12.11 -13.34
N VAL A 539 10.58 11.46 -14.51
CA VAL A 539 9.71 10.28 -14.66
C VAL A 539 10.20 9.10 -13.80
N GLU A 540 11.52 8.86 -13.75
CA GLU A 540 12.11 7.85 -12.89
C GLU A 540 11.74 8.10 -11.42
N ASN A 541 11.84 9.35 -10.95
CA ASN A 541 11.49 9.69 -9.57
C ASN A 541 10.01 9.41 -9.25
N GLU A 542 9.09 9.69 -10.18
CA GLU A 542 7.67 9.38 -10.01
C GLU A 542 7.42 7.86 -10.01
N VAL A 543 8.07 7.13 -10.92
CA VAL A 543 8.02 5.66 -10.94
C VAL A 543 8.52 5.08 -9.62
N LYS A 544 9.62 5.57 -9.07
CA LYS A 544 10.18 5.11 -7.79
C LYS A 544 9.22 5.34 -6.62
N GLN A 545 8.53 6.49 -6.57
CA GLN A 545 7.51 6.74 -5.53
C GLN A 545 6.38 5.72 -5.59
N VAL A 546 5.90 5.40 -6.79
CA VAL A 546 4.86 4.36 -6.98
C VAL A 546 5.40 2.99 -6.55
N LEU A 547 6.60 2.61 -6.99
CA LEU A 547 7.19 1.33 -6.64
C LEU A 547 7.44 1.19 -5.13
N ASP A 548 7.81 2.26 -4.44
CA ASP A 548 8.01 2.26 -2.99
C ASP A 548 6.71 1.99 -2.22
N VAL A 549 5.61 2.66 -2.61
CA VAL A 549 4.29 2.42 -2.00
C VAL A 549 3.79 1.00 -2.28
N LEU A 550 4.08 0.45 -3.46
CA LEU A 550 3.74 -0.94 -3.79
C LEU A 550 4.72 -1.97 -3.20
N GLY A 551 5.81 -1.54 -2.55
CA GLY A 551 6.84 -2.43 -2.01
C GLY A 551 7.63 -3.20 -3.08
N LEU A 552 7.76 -2.64 -4.28
CA LEU A 552 8.51 -3.19 -5.42
C LEU A 552 9.88 -2.53 -5.63
N LEU A 553 10.17 -1.45 -4.90
CA LEU A 553 11.48 -0.79 -4.91
C LEU A 553 12.42 -1.49 -3.93
N SER A 554 13.52 -2.04 -4.45
CA SER A 554 14.58 -2.70 -3.68
C SER A 554 15.65 -1.69 -3.28
N ASP A 555 16.24 -1.89 -2.12
CA ASP A 555 17.41 -1.13 -1.65
C ASP A 555 18.71 -1.55 -2.37
N LEU A 556 18.69 -2.68 -3.08
CA LEU A 556 19.82 -3.13 -3.88
C LEU A 556 19.98 -2.27 -5.16
N PRO A 557 21.21 -2.10 -5.67
CA PRO A 557 21.43 -1.50 -6.98
C PRO A 557 20.64 -2.24 -8.07
N TYR A 558 20.08 -1.52 -9.05
CA TYR A 558 19.21 -2.13 -10.06
C TYR A 558 19.88 -3.31 -10.79
N LEU A 559 21.18 -3.17 -11.12
CA LEU A 559 21.98 -4.24 -11.72
C LEU A 559 22.06 -5.52 -10.85
N LYS A 560 22.08 -5.39 -9.52
CA LYS A 560 22.07 -6.56 -8.62
C LYS A 560 20.73 -7.28 -8.64
N VAL A 561 19.63 -6.54 -8.68
CA VAL A 561 18.27 -7.13 -8.83
C VAL A 561 18.14 -7.83 -10.18
N LEU A 562 18.61 -7.20 -11.26
CA LEU A 562 18.64 -7.81 -12.60
C LEU A 562 19.47 -9.10 -12.62
N GLN A 563 20.62 -9.12 -11.94
CA GLN A 563 21.43 -10.32 -11.81
C GLN A 563 20.69 -11.42 -11.04
N GLN A 564 20.06 -11.11 -9.91
CA GLN A 564 19.27 -12.10 -9.15
C GLN A 564 18.14 -12.70 -10.00
N LEU A 565 17.46 -11.89 -10.81
CA LEU A 565 16.43 -12.38 -11.75
C LEU A 565 17.02 -13.31 -12.83
N LYS A 566 18.20 -12.96 -13.36
CA LYS A 566 18.96 -13.80 -14.30
C LYS A 566 19.37 -15.13 -13.67
N ASP A 567 19.90 -15.11 -12.45
CA ASP A 567 20.30 -16.31 -11.71
C ASP A 567 19.10 -17.24 -11.49
N LYS A 568 17.93 -16.67 -11.16
CA LYS A 568 16.67 -17.42 -11.03
C LYS A 568 16.26 -18.05 -12.36
N ALA A 569 16.34 -17.32 -13.47
CA ALA A 569 16.03 -17.86 -14.80
C ALA A 569 16.99 -18.98 -15.21
N LEU A 570 18.29 -18.84 -14.93
CA LEU A 570 19.31 -19.88 -15.16
C LEU A 570 19.04 -21.14 -14.34
N ALA A 571 18.66 -20.99 -13.07
CA ALA A 571 18.28 -22.11 -12.22
C ALA A 571 17.06 -22.88 -12.78
N ARG A 572 16.04 -22.16 -13.29
CA ARG A 572 14.88 -22.78 -13.97
C ARG A 572 15.27 -23.46 -15.29
N ALA A 573 16.20 -22.87 -16.04
CA ALA A 573 16.71 -23.42 -17.29
C ALA A 573 17.66 -24.62 -17.11
N GLY A 574 18.14 -24.88 -15.88
CA GLY A 574 19.18 -25.87 -15.62
C GLY A 574 20.50 -25.53 -16.30
N MET A 575 20.83 -24.24 -16.44
CA MET A 575 21.99 -23.73 -17.15
C MET A 575 22.86 -22.86 -16.24
N LYS A 576 24.14 -22.74 -16.57
CA LYS A 576 25.01 -21.68 -16.02
C LYS A 576 25.14 -20.55 -17.02
N GLU A 577 25.59 -19.38 -16.57
CA GLU A 577 25.78 -18.24 -17.46
C GLU A 577 26.80 -18.54 -18.57
N GLU A 578 27.84 -19.32 -18.26
CA GLU A 578 28.85 -19.74 -19.26
C GLU A 578 28.25 -20.58 -20.39
N ASP A 579 27.22 -21.38 -20.11
CA ASP A 579 26.52 -22.16 -21.14
C ASP A 579 25.77 -21.25 -22.12
N VAL A 580 25.15 -20.19 -21.61
CA VAL A 580 24.44 -19.19 -22.43
C VAL A 580 25.43 -18.39 -23.28
N LEU A 581 26.54 -17.94 -22.68
CA LEU A 581 27.58 -17.20 -23.40
C LEU A 581 28.20 -18.03 -24.52
N ARG A 582 28.48 -19.32 -24.28
CA ARG A 582 28.97 -20.26 -25.31
C ARG A 582 27.97 -20.40 -26.47
N LEU A 583 26.67 -20.47 -26.18
CA LEU A 583 25.63 -20.55 -27.21
C LEU A 583 25.50 -19.24 -28.00
N ILE A 584 25.72 -18.09 -27.37
CA ILE A 584 25.78 -16.79 -28.05
C ILE A 584 26.96 -16.75 -29.03
N GLU A 585 28.14 -17.22 -28.62
CA GLU A 585 29.32 -17.32 -29.49
C GLU A 585 29.09 -18.29 -30.65
N GLU A 586 28.50 -19.46 -30.38
CA GLU A 586 28.15 -20.44 -31.41
C GLU A 586 27.16 -19.85 -32.43
N ARG A 587 26.16 -19.11 -31.95
CA ARG A 587 25.20 -18.40 -32.81
C ARG A 587 25.88 -17.33 -33.66
N ALA A 588 26.80 -16.56 -33.09
CA ALA A 588 27.59 -15.58 -33.86
C ALA A 588 28.43 -16.29 -34.96
N LEU A 589 28.98 -17.45 -34.60
CA LEU A 589 29.53 -18.51 -35.46
C LEU A 589 28.71 -18.74 -36.72
N ALA A 590 27.52 -19.27 -36.47
CA ALA A 590 26.54 -19.67 -37.47
C ALA A 590 26.10 -18.49 -38.35
N ARG A 591 25.88 -17.30 -37.78
CA ARG A 591 25.56 -16.10 -38.55
C ARG A 591 26.69 -15.69 -39.48
N LYS A 592 27.95 -15.79 -39.04
CA LYS A 592 29.13 -15.48 -39.86
C LYS A 592 29.31 -16.48 -41.00
N SER A 593 29.00 -17.75 -40.79
CA SER A 593 29.01 -18.80 -41.84
C SER A 593 27.75 -18.83 -42.71
N LYS A 594 26.78 -17.92 -42.48
CA LYS A 594 25.46 -17.88 -43.15
C LYS A 594 24.59 -19.12 -42.88
N ASP A 595 24.87 -19.86 -41.81
CA ASP A 595 24.00 -20.92 -41.29
C ASP A 595 22.89 -20.31 -40.42
N PHE A 596 21.89 -19.73 -41.09
CA PHE A 596 20.76 -19.10 -40.40
C PHE A 596 19.88 -20.12 -39.68
N ALA A 597 19.82 -21.36 -40.18
CA ALA A 597 19.06 -22.44 -39.55
C ALA A 597 19.61 -22.78 -38.16
N ARG A 598 20.94 -22.95 -38.03
CA ARG A 598 21.57 -23.18 -36.72
C ARG A 598 21.42 -21.99 -35.79
N SER A 599 21.59 -20.76 -36.29
CA SER A 599 21.39 -19.54 -35.51
C SER A 599 19.97 -19.45 -34.93
N ASP A 600 18.95 -19.77 -35.74
CA ASP A 600 17.55 -19.73 -35.31
C ASP A 600 17.21 -20.87 -34.35
N GLN A 601 17.80 -22.05 -34.54
CA GLN A 601 17.64 -23.17 -33.61
C GLN A 601 18.16 -22.81 -32.21
N ILE A 602 19.38 -22.25 -32.11
CA ILE A 602 19.95 -21.81 -30.82
C ILE A 602 19.01 -20.80 -30.13
N ARG A 603 18.47 -19.84 -30.88
CA ARG A 603 17.54 -18.84 -30.33
C ARG A 603 16.25 -19.49 -29.81
N LYS A 604 15.67 -20.43 -30.57
CA LYS A 604 14.45 -21.16 -30.15
C LYS A 604 14.69 -22.02 -28.91
N ASP A 605 15.81 -22.73 -28.86
CA ASP A 605 16.17 -23.60 -27.73
C ASP A 605 16.35 -22.79 -26.43
N LEU A 606 16.97 -21.61 -26.52
CA LEU A 606 17.11 -20.72 -25.38
C LEU A 606 15.75 -20.14 -24.92
N VAL A 607 14.90 -19.71 -25.87
CA VAL A 607 13.56 -19.19 -25.54
C VAL A 607 12.68 -20.27 -24.90
N ALA A 608 12.76 -21.51 -25.38
CA ALA A 608 12.05 -22.64 -24.76
C ALA A 608 12.49 -22.90 -23.30
N LYS A 609 13.70 -22.47 -22.93
CA LYS A 609 14.23 -22.51 -21.56
C LYS A 609 13.99 -21.21 -20.77
N GLY A 610 13.31 -20.22 -21.36
CA GLY A 610 13.02 -18.93 -20.71
C GLY A 610 14.17 -17.91 -20.81
N ILE A 611 15.01 -18.02 -21.84
CA ILE A 611 16.14 -17.12 -22.09
C ILE A 611 15.97 -16.46 -23.47
N ALA A 612 15.80 -15.15 -23.49
CA ALA A 612 15.72 -14.37 -24.73
C ALA A 612 17.06 -13.70 -25.04
N LEU A 613 17.51 -13.84 -26.30
CA LEU A 613 18.67 -13.13 -26.82
C LEU A 613 18.27 -11.75 -27.35
N MET A 614 19.09 -10.75 -27.03
CA MET A 614 18.92 -9.35 -27.41
C MET A 614 20.16 -8.92 -28.21
N ASP A 615 19.99 -8.71 -29.52
CA ASP A 615 21.06 -8.24 -30.40
C ASP A 615 21.11 -6.69 -30.38
N ASP A 616 22.23 -6.11 -29.93
CA ASP A 616 22.58 -4.69 -30.15
C ASP A 616 23.62 -4.60 -31.29
N SER A 617 23.89 -3.39 -31.75
CA SER A 617 24.86 -3.06 -32.79
C SER A 617 26.29 -3.55 -32.50
N GLU A 618 26.67 -3.71 -31.23
CA GLU A 618 28.02 -4.08 -30.81
C GLU A 618 28.12 -5.47 -30.16
N SER A 619 27.03 -6.01 -29.59
CA SER A 619 27.04 -7.28 -28.87
C SER A 619 25.66 -7.95 -28.79
N THR A 620 25.65 -9.26 -28.55
CA THR A 620 24.43 -9.99 -28.17
C THR A 620 24.43 -10.19 -26.66
N THR A 621 23.37 -9.72 -26.00
CA THR A 621 23.12 -9.95 -24.58
C THR A 621 21.91 -10.87 -24.40
N TRP A 622 21.58 -11.21 -23.16
CA TRP A 622 20.43 -12.05 -22.85
C TRP A 622 19.64 -11.52 -21.65
N ARG A 623 18.35 -11.85 -21.62
CA ARG A 623 17.44 -11.58 -20.50
C ARG A 623 16.49 -12.77 -20.25
N PRO A 624 15.93 -12.91 -19.03
CA PRO A 624 14.82 -13.82 -18.78
C PRO A 624 13.63 -13.52 -19.69
N CYS A 625 12.86 -14.53 -20.07
CA CYS A 625 11.57 -14.40 -20.74
C CYS A 625 10.61 -15.51 -20.34
N VAL A 626 9.33 -15.34 -20.68
CA VAL A 626 8.33 -16.40 -20.53
C VAL A 626 8.72 -17.60 -21.40
N GLN A 627 8.63 -18.80 -20.83
CA GLN A 627 8.88 -20.04 -21.57
C GLN A 627 7.80 -20.24 -22.63
N VAL A 628 8.21 -20.47 -23.88
CA VAL A 628 7.31 -20.87 -24.96
C VAL A 628 7.46 -22.38 -25.13
N PRO A 629 6.38 -23.18 -24.95
CA PRO A 629 6.45 -24.61 -25.16
C PRO A 629 6.98 -24.90 -26.57
N ASN A 630 8.00 -25.75 -26.65
CA ASN A 630 8.50 -26.20 -27.94
C ASN A 630 7.44 -27.15 -28.51
N GLU A 631 6.82 -26.82 -29.65
CA GLU A 631 5.81 -27.67 -30.33
C GLU A 631 6.30 -29.09 -30.67
N GLN A 632 7.58 -29.40 -30.39
CA GLN A 632 8.25 -30.67 -30.68
C GLN A 632 8.81 -31.40 -29.44
N ALA A 633 8.57 -30.93 -28.21
CA ALA A 633 8.98 -31.68 -27.02
C ALA A 633 7.86 -32.64 -26.58
N PRO A 634 8.09 -33.98 -26.53
CA PRO A 634 7.12 -34.89 -25.94
C PRO A 634 6.93 -34.53 -24.47
N ASN A 635 5.67 -34.47 -24.03
CA ASN A 635 5.31 -34.33 -22.62
C ASN A 635 6.14 -35.32 -21.78
N PRO A 636 6.87 -34.87 -20.76
CA PRO A 636 7.33 -35.77 -19.71
C PRO A 636 6.11 -36.12 -18.85
N SER A 637 5.30 -37.06 -19.32
CA SER A 637 4.29 -37.73 -18.52
C SER A 637 4.98 -38.85 -17.73
N THR A 638 5.26 -38.63 -16.44
CA THR A 638 4.99 -39.52 -15.28
C THR A 638 5.57 -38.95 -14.00
#